data_AF-A0A965V806-F1
#
_entry.id   AF-A0A965V806-F1
#
_cell.length_a   1.000
_cell.length_b   1.000
_cell.length_c   1.000
_cell.angle_alpha   90.00
_cell.angle_beta   90.00
_cell.angle_gamma   90.00
#
_symmetry.space_group_name_H-M   'P 1'
#
loop_
_entity.id
_entity.type
_entity.pdbx_description
1 polymer ?
#
loop_
_entity_poly.entity_id
_entity_poly.type
_entity_poly.pdbx_seq_one_letter_code
_entity_poly.pdbx_strand_id
1 'polypeptide(L)'
;DLLREVRAAIASGNVTLPEADAISVSQRLPYAFCYFLRYFCAKFNCPPRWYGRAFLHMARFRGFSYQLKSREEVESEASKNKDSDIKGERLKEKLEKEGKLLAEEFIGRCLEKKSISGNRFISRFSLMDEFVALRKKFLECYPEKGILFSPSERSGIYAVLFKQRGIRVKRSTIGRCSIFPNSERASKLLPEYQEFKVRQALANIRVFGAVENGMRGLDTLEKEKLYAAISTKGKISKNDFSSLIGLKQKKADLQISSNFDEMKDHLKDELQLVINEVFRADEQTQAVADIFRDGVQRRELACTLLRFNNQEAAIRFLEKRFSLTADQAIRALTAKKPDGRASYSAKALKFFIEELKRGVQPHEIRNSLGSRSNSQSLNKLIPVINAFPQLRDPAVVRVLSQVRAVVNELISIHGKPTEIRIELARSQKLSTRERQAIDRLNKSLKQEREEIAAWLGQRDVDASDTNVLRFRLWRESSHQCLYCGCMLSFNQVFASNQSQIDHIWPYSRTLDDRYINKLLVCASCNLEKGNATPFEKWGSNSEKWRQITSRFDDWVEKKVKTDDVFRDLSESLQNLAGGNRISVKRKRVLETKSDIVEGFLARQLHTTGYASRLARDYLGLLYGEQNSVKVSSGFITARYRFALRERFAAEVRAQLPNLLDHSAQKTRNDHRHHAFDAIFIALSDDRARMALQREWANGEKNPIPPPWEGFGSDLAAMLREITPSLFFPQRDAARISGKAGVGGQRSRGQLAARGALHD
;
A
#
# COMPACT_ATOMS: atom_id res chain seq x y z
N ASP A 1 52.94 -13.74 -3.63
CA ASP A 1 53.67 -14.06 -4.87
C ASP A 1 53.00 -13.52 -6.13
N LEU A 2 51.74 -13.87 -6.41
CA LEU A 2 50.94 -13.32 -7.53
C LEU A 2 51.03 -11.79 -7.74
N LEU A 3 50.99 -10.98 -6.67
CA LEU A 3 51.16 -9.53 -6.75
C LEU A 3 52.57 -9.11 -7.20
N ARG A 4 53.62 -9.84 -6.81
CA ARG A 4 55.00 -9.59 -7.25
C ARG A 4 55.17 -9.94 -8.73
N GLU A 5 54.57 -11.04 -9.19
CA GLU A 5 54.57 -11.42 -10.60
C GLU A 5 53.90 -10.35 -11.47
N VAL A 6 52.74 -9.82 -11.04
CA VAL A 6 52.06 -8.72 -11.74
C VAL A 6 52.95 -7.48 -11.80
N ARG A 7 53.63 -7.12 -10.70
CA ARG A 7 54.57 -5.99 -10.68
C ARG A 7 55.74 -6.19 -11.65
N ALA A 8 56.30 -7.40 -11.71
CA ALA A 8 57.37 -7.72 -12.64
C ALA A 8 56.89 -7.65 -14.11
N ALA A 9 55.70 -8.17 -14.41
CA ALA A 9 55.10 -8.10 -15.74
C ALA A 9 54.87 -6.65 -16.20
N ILE A 10 54.33 -5.80 -15.31
CA ILE A 10 54.17 -4.35 -15.55
C ILE A 10 55.52 -3.68 -15.80
N ALA A 11 56.51 -3.94 -14.95
CA ALA A 11 57.84 -3.32 -15.03
C ALA A 11 58.60 -3.73 -16.31
N SER A 12 58.36 -4.93 -16.83
CA SER A 12 58.98 -5.44 -18.06
C SER A 12 58.42 -4.84 -19.35
N GLY A 13 57.44 -3.93 -19.30
CA GLY A 13 56.82 -3.32 -20.48
C GLY A 13 55.89 -4.27 -21.27
N ASN A 14 55.84 -5.55 -20.90
CA ASN A 14 54.91 -6.55 -21.47
C ASN A 14 53.43 -6.24 -21.21
N VAL A 15 53.15 -5.23 -20.38
CA VAL A 15 51.85 -4.85 -19.89
C VAL A 15 51.74 -3.32 -19.86
N THR A 16 50.93 -2.75 -20.75
CA THR A 16 50.58 -1.31 -20.73
C THR A 16 49.38 -1.07 -19.82
N LEU A 17 49.51 -0.12 -18.90
CA LEU A 17 48.46 0.32 -17.99
C LEU A 17 47.68 1.50 -18.59
N PRO A 18 46.39 1.68 -18.24
CA PRO A 18 45.66 2.91 -18.56
C PRO A 18 46.41 4.13 -18.00
N GLU A 19 46.34 5.27 -18.69
CA GLU A 19 47.00 6.54 -18.34
C GLU A 19 46.76 6.92 -16.86
N ALA A 20 47.70 6.54 -16.00
CA ALA A 20 47.71 6.86 -14.59
C ALA A 20 49.16 6.89 -14.12
N ASP A 21 49.51 7.85 -13.26
CA ASP A 21 50.87 8.01 -12.78
C ASP A 21 51.43 6.70 -12.18
N ALA A 22 52.64 6.32 -12.58
CA ALA A 22 53.30 5.07 -12.16
C ALA A 22 53.37 4.90 -10.62
N ILE A 23 53.47 6.03 -9.89
CA ILE A 23 53.47 6.09 -8.43
C ILE A 23 52.10 5.68 -7.85
N SER A 24 51.00 6.16 -8.45
CA SER A 24 49.64 5.80 -8.05
C SER A 24 49.38 4.32 -8.27
N VAL A 25 49.83 3.78 -9.41
CA VAL A 25 49.67 2.35 -9.71
C VAL A 25 50.42 1.48 -8.70
N SER A 26 51.69 1.76 -8.39
CA SER A 26 52.49 0.95 -7.46
C SER A 26 51.89 0.89 -6.05
N GLN A 27 51.42 2.02 -5.52
CA GLN A 27 50.83 2.13 -4.18
C GLN A 27 49.42 1.53 -4.10
N ARG A 28 48.65 1.57 -5.19
CA ARG A 28 47.22 1.16 -5.20
C ARG A 28 46.96 -0.19 -5.84
N LEU A 29 47.96 -0.80 -6.47
CA LEU A 29 47.90 -2.13 -7.07
C LEU A 29 47.25 -3.18 -6.15
N PRO A 30 47.51 -3.24 -4.82
CA PRO A 30 46.86 -4.21 -3.96
C PRO A 30 45.33 -4.11 -3.92
N TYR A 31 44.77 -2.90 -4.04
CA TYR A 31 43.33 -2.64 -4.00
C TYR A 31 42.65 -2.92 -5.34
N ALA A 32 43.36 -2.69 -6.45
CA ALA A 32 42.89 -2.95 -7.81
C ALA A 32 43.26 -4.34 -8.33
N PHE A 33 44.07 -5.10 -7.58
CA PHE A 33 44.77 -6.30 -8.02
C PHE A 33 43.88 -7.31 -8.75
N CYS A 34 42.72 -7.62 -8.18
CA CYS A 34 41.83 -8.61 -8.77
C CYS A 34 41.11 -8.10 -10.04
N TYR A 35 40.90 -6.79 -10.16
CA TYR A 35 40.37 -6.18 -11.38
C TYR A 35 41.45 -6.14 -12.47
N PHE A 36 42.70 -5.87 -12.11
CA PHE A 36 43.83 -6.01 -13.03
C PHE A 36 43.92 -7.43 -13.58
N LEU A 37 43.92 -8.46 -12.73
CA LEU A 37 43.95 -9.83 -13.22
C LEU A 37 42.81 -10.15 -14.18
N ARG A 38 41.59 -9.67 -13.89
CA ARG A 38 40.42 -9.84 -14.76
C ARG A 38 40.60 -9.18 -16.12
N TYR A 39 41.07 -7.93 -16.15
CA TYR A 39 41.38 -7.20 -17.39
C TYR A 39 42.49 -7.90 -18.18
N PHE A 40 43.62 -8.22 -17.53
CA PHE A 40 44.76 -8.85 -18.20
C PHE A 40 44.41 -10.20 -18.80
N CYS A 41 43.77 -11.07 -18.04
CA CYS A 41 43.35 -12.38 -18.51
C CYS A 41 42.35 -12.32 -19.69
N ALA A 42 41.61 -11.21 -19.84
CA ALA A 42 40.69 -10.99 -20.94
C ALA A 42 41.35 -10.44 -22.21
N LYS A 43 42.57 -9.89 -22.12
CA LYS A 43 43.27 -9.25 -23.25
C LYS A 43 44.54 -9.99 -23.67
N PHE A 44 45.25 -10.61 -22.73
CA PHE A 44 46.57 -11.21 -22.92
C PHE A 44 46.65 -12.66 -22.47
N ASN A 45 47.64 -13.38 -22.97
CA ASN A 45 47.93 -14.75 -22.56
C ASN A 45 48.55 -14.74 -21.16
N CYS A 46 47.89 -15.40 -20.20
CA CYS A 46 48.29 -15.39 -18.79
C CYS A 46 48.43 -16.81 -18.22
N PRO A 47 49.24 -17.04 -17.17
CA PRO A 47 49.30 -18.34 -16.51
C PRO A 47 47.96 -18.79 -15.92
N PRO A 48 47.66 -20.10 -15.79
CA PRO A 48 46.36 -20.58 -15.31
C PRO A 48 45.99 -20.08 -13.90
N ARG A 49 47.00 -19.86 -13.05
CA ARG A 49 46.82 -19.34 -11.68
C ARG A 49 46.23 -17.92 -11.66
N TRP A 50 46.48 -17.11 -12.70
CA TRP A 50 45.92 -15.76 -12.84
C TRP A 50 44.42 -15.84 -13.18
N TYR A 51 44.06 -16.66 -14.17
CA TYR A 51 42.66 -16.95 -14.51
C TYR A 51 41.88 -17.51 -13.32
N GLY A 52 42.46 -18.46 -12.57
CA GLY A 52 41.84 -19.01 -11.37
C GLY A 52 41.51 -17.94 -10.33
N ARG A 53 42.43 -16.99 -10.08
CA ARG A 53 42.18 -15.87 -9.17
C ARG A 53 41.15 -14.87 -9.71
N ALA A 54 41.14 -14.61 -11.01
CA ALA A 54 40.13 -13.79 -11.66
C ALA A 54 38.73 -14.41 -11.51
N PHE A 55 38.56 -15.70 -11.79
CA PHE A 55 37.28 -16.41 -11.61
C PHE A 55 36.84 -16.43 -10.14
N LEU A 56 37.74 -16.69 -9.18
CA LEU A 56 37.41 -16.64 -7.75
C LEU A 56 36.89 -15.25 -7.32
N HIS A 57 37.52 -14.20 -7.84
CA HIS A 57 37.06 -12.84 -7.58
C HIS A 57 35.67 -12.58 -8.17
N MET A 58 35.42 -13.04 -9.40
CA MET A 58 34.09 -12.95 -10.02
C MET A 58 33.03 -13.75 -9.24
N ALA A 59 33.37 -14.92 -8.71
CA ALA A 59 32.44 -15.76 -7.92
C ALA A 59 32.00 -15.06 -6.63
N ARG A 60 32.94 -14.38 -5.96
CA ARG A 60 32.67 -13.59 -4.75
C ARG A 60 31.83 -12.34 -5.06
N PHE A 61 32.06 -11.71 -6.21
CA PHE A 61 31.43 -10.44 -6.59
C PHE A 61 30.64 -10.57 -7.90
N ARG A 62 29.72 -11.55 -7.94
CA ARG A 62 29.01 -12.00 -9.15
C ARG A 62 27.86 -11.12 -9.67
N GLY A 63 27.79 -9.87 -9.22
CA GLY A 63 26.72 -8.92 -9.56
C GLY A 63 25.32 -9.33 -9.08
N PHE A 64 24.39 -8.39 -9.20
CA PHE A 64 22.96 -8.59 -8.93
C PHE A 64 22.27 -9.20 -10.16
N SER A 65 21.40 -10.18 -9.95
CA SER A 65 20.64 -10.84 -11.02
C SER A 65 19.16 -10.63 -10.82
N TYR A 66 18.52 -10.11 -11.86
CA TYR A 66 17.08 -9.99 -11.98
C TYR A 66 16.52 -11.35 -12.45
N GLN A 67 16.32 -12.28 -11.51
CA GLN A 67 15.91 -13.66 -11.83
C GLN A 67 14.53 -13.79 -12.53
N LEU A 68 13.80 -12.68 -12.73
CA LEU A 68 12.38 -12.68 -13.10
C LEU A 68 11.95 -11.57 -14.06
N LYS A 69 12.86 -10.72 -14.54
CA LYS A 69 12.51 -9.57 -15.40
C LYS A 69 13.18 -9.68 -16.75
N SER A 70 12.44 -9.40 -17.81
CA SER A 70 13.02 -9.26 -19.14
C SER A 70 14.00 -8.08 -19.15
N ARG A 71 14.93 -8.08 -20.10
CA ARG A 71 15.89 -6.97 -20.28
C ARG A 71 15.17 -5.62 -20.42
N GLU A 72 14.09 -5.60 -21.20
CA GLU A 72 13.26 -4.42 -21.46
C GLU A 72 12.48 -3.96 -20.22
N GLU A 73 12.05 -4.89 -19.35
CA GLU A 73 11.39 -4.55 -18.09
C GLU A 73 12.35 -3.87 -17.11
N VAL A 74 13.60 -4.35 -17.03
CA VAL A 74 14.64 -3.75 -16.18
C VAL A 74 14.97 -2.34 -16.69
N GLU A 75 15.17 -2.17 -18.00
CA GLU A 75 15.45 -0.87 -18.64
C GLU A 75 14.28 0.12 -18.44
N SER A 76 13.03 -0.33 -18.57
CA SER A 76 11.84 0.52 -18.40
C SER A 76 11.59 0.94 -16.95
N GLU A 77 11.87 0.08 -15.96
CA GLU A 77 11.71 0.42 -14.54
C GLU A 77 12.88 1.24 -14.01
N ALA A 78 14.09 1.00 -14.52
CA ALA A 78 15.23 1.86 -14.28
C ALA A 78 14.85 3.30 -14.64
N SER A 79 14.23 3.56 -15.79
CA SER A 79 13.80 4.93 -16.15
C SER A 79 12.88 5.63 -15.13
N LYS A 80 12.17 4.88 -14.27
CA LYS A 80 11.18 5.39 -13.30
C LYS A 80 11.69 5.54 -11.86
N ASN A 81 12.73 4.79 -11.46
CA ASN A 81 13.24 4.79 -10.07
C ASN A 81 14.57 5.56 -9.95
N LYS A 82 14.58 6.72 -9.25
CA LYS A 82 15.78 7.56 -9.07
C LYS A 82 16.94 6.94 -8.27
N ASP A 83 16.82 5.72 -7.77
CA ASP A 83 17.82 5.06 -6.92
C ASP A 83 18.52 3.89 -7.61
N SER A 84 19.80 3.71 -7.25
CA SER A 84 20.80 2.67 -7.54
C SER A 84 20.75 1.79 -8.81
N ASP A 85 19.59 1.28 -9.20
CA ASP A 85 19.40 0.32 -10.29
C ASP A 85 19.65 0.98 -11.66
N ILE A 86 19.23 2.24 -11.82
CA ILE A 86 19.61 3.11 -12.96
C ILE A 86 21.13 3.17 -13.15
N LYS A 87 21.89 3.24 -12.05
CA LYS A 87 23.34 3.48 -12.11
C LYS A 87 24.09 2.27 -12.66
N GLY A 88 23.58 1.05 -12.44
CA GLY A 88 24.15 -0.18 -12.97
C GLY A 88 23.93 -0.32 -14.48
N GLU A 89 22.75 0.04 -14.96
CA GLU A 89 22.36 -0.07 -16.37
C GLU A 89 23.01 1.01 -17.23
N ARG A 90 23.01 2.27 -16.76
CA ARG A 90 23.76 3.35 -17.39
C ARG A 90 25.25 3.07 -17.48
N LEU A 91 25.81 2.39 -16.47
CA LEU A 91 27.21 1.98 -16.52
C LEU A 91 27.44 0.94 -17.62
N LYS A 92 26.51 -0.02 -17.79
CA LYS A 92 26.60 -1.00 -18.88
C LYS A 92 26.57 -0.33 -20.25
N GLU A 93 25.59 0.52 -20.50
CA GLU A 93 25.48 1.26 -21.77
C GLU A 93 26.74 2.10 -22.05
N LYS A 94 27.28 2.74 -21.01
CA LYS A 94 28.55 3.48 -21.11
C LYS A 94 29.70 2.55 -21.52
N LEU A 95 29.84 1.41 -20.85
CA LEU A 95 30.89 0.43 -21.14
C LEU A 95 30.77 -0.15 -22.55
N GLU A 96 29.55 -0.46 -23.00
CA GLU A 96 29.28 -0.94 -24.36
C GLU A 96 29.64 0.12 -25.42
N LYS A 97 29.24 1.37 -25.22
CA LYS A 97 29.59 2.49 -26.12
C LYS A 97 31.10 2.75 -26.16
N GLU A 98 31.78 2.63 -25.03
CA GLU A 98 33.23 2.85 -24.92
C GLU A 98 34.06 1.59 -25.28
N GLY A 99 33.41 0.44 -25.52
CA GLY A 99 34.09 -0.83 -25.77
C GLY A 99 34.95 -1.33 -24.60
N LYS A 100 34.66 -0.89 -23.37
CA LYS A 100 35.46 -1.16 -22.17
C LYS A 100 34.92 -2.33 -21.36
N LEU A 101 35.84 -3.08 -20.75
CA LEU A 101 35.47 -4.12 -19.77
C LEU A 101 35.10 -3.50 -18.42
N LEU A 102 34.23 -4.16 -17.65
CA LEU A 102 33.87 -3.71 -16.29
C LEU A 102 35.11 -3.62 -15.37
N ALA A 103 36.05 -4.55 -15.51
CA ALA A 103 37.33 -4.51 -14.82
C ALA A 103 38.14 -3.23 -15.10
N GLU A 104 38.11 -2.69 -16.32
CA GLU A 104 38.84 -1.47 -16.72
C GLU A 104 38.31 -0.23 -16.00
N GLU A 105 36.99 -0.06 -15.94
CA GLU A 105 36.36 1.04 -15.18
C GLU A 105 36.69 0.96 -13.69
N PHE A 106 36.75 -0.24 -13.11
CA PHE A 106 37.08 -0.41 -11.70
C PHE A 106 38.55 -0.23 -11.37
N ILE A 107 39.44 -0.56 -12.30
CA ILE A 107 40.85 -0.16 -12.21
C ILE A 107 40.92 1.38 -12.12
N GLY A 108 40.30 2.11 -13.05
CA GLY A 108 40.30 3.57 -13.06
C GLY A 108 39.80 4.16 -11.73
N ARG A 109 38.65 3.68 -11.23
CA ARG A 109 38.11 4.15 -9.94
C ARG A 109 39.03 3.90 -8.74
N CYS A 110 39.67 2.73 -8.69
CA CYS A 110 40.64 2.41 -7.63
C CYS A 110 41.82 3.37 -7.63
N LEU A 111 42.34 3.68 -8.82
CA LEU A 111 43.47 4.60 -9.04
C LEU A 111 43.09 6.04 -8.69
N GLU A 112 41.88 6.48 -9.03
CA GLU A 112 41.35 7.84 -8.74
C GLU A 112 40.87 8.06 -7.29
N LYS A 113 41.10 7.12 -6.37
CA LYS A 113 40.54 7.13 -4.99
C LYS A 113 39.01 7.21 -4.92
N LYS A 114 38.31 6.91 -6.01
CA LYS A 114 36.85 6.90 -6.03
C LYS A 114 36.35 5.61 -5.38
N SER A 115 35.35 5.75 -4.52
CA SER A 115 34.69 4.62 -3.87
C SER A 115 34.04 3.70 -4.92
N ILE A 116 34.49 2.45 -4.99
CA ILE A 116 33.77 1.40 -5.75
C ILE A 116 32.37 1.18 -5.14
N SER A 117 32.23 1.43 -3.82
CA SER A 117 30.98 1.25 -3.08
C SER A 117 29.90 2.31 -3.37
N GLY A 118 30.16 3.27 -4.27
CA GLY A 118 29.14 4.17 -4.81
C GLY A 118 28.24 3.54 -5.89
N ASN A 119 28.70 2.44 -6.51
CA ASN A 119 27.97 1.66 -7.53
C ASN A 119 27.66 0.25 -6.99
N ARG A 120 26.96 0.14 -5.86
CA ARG A 120 26.67 -1.15 -5.18
C ARG A 120 25.86 -2.16 -6.00
N PHE A 121 25.39 -1.79 -7.20
CA PHE A 121 24.49 -2.59 -8.01
C PHE A 121 25.06 -2.72 -9.42
N ILE A 122 26.03 -3.64 -9.54
CA ILE A 122 26.56 -4.07 -10.83
C ILE A 122 25.61 -5.14 -11.36
N SER A 123 25.15 -4.96 -12.60
CA SER A 123 24.35 -5.98 -13.28
C SER A 123 25.18 -7.25 -13.52
N ARG A 124 24.62 -8.42 -13.24
CA ARG A 124 25.25 -9.70 -13.54
C ARG A 124 25.56 -9.85 -15.04
N PHE A 125 24.78 -9.21 -15.91
CA PHE A 125 25.00 -9.23 -17.37
C PHE A 125 26.35 -8.61 -17.76
N SER A 126 26.69 -7.43 -17.23
CA SER A 126 27.99 -6.78 -17.51
C SER A 126 29.18 -7.64 -17.05
N LEU A 127 28.99 -8.44 -16.00
CA LEU A 127 30.01 -9.39 -15.55
C LEU A 127 30.08 -10.64 -16.43
N MET A 128 28.96 -11.06 -17.03
CA MET A 128 28.92 -12.16 -18.00
C MET A 128 29.65 -11.80 -19.29
N ASP A 129 29.51 -10.58 -19.80
CA ASP A 129 30.23 -10.11 -20.99
C ASP A 129 31.75 -10.20 -20.76
N GLU A 130 32.21 -9.75 -19.60
CA GLU A 130 33.61 -9.89 -19.19
C GLU A 130 34.02 -11.36 -19.04
N PHE A 131 33.17 -12.21 -18.45
CA PHE A 131 33.44 -13.65 -18.34
C PHE A 131 33.60 -14.32 -19.71
N VAL A 132 32.79 -13.95 -20.70
CA VAL A 132 32.90 -14.47 -22.07
C VAL A 132 34.26 -14.12 -22.67
N ALA A 133 34.73 -12.88 -22.47
CA ALA A 133 36.06 -12.47 -22.91
C ALA A 133 37.19 -13.27 -22.22
N LEU A 134 37.14 -13.42 -20.90
CA LEU A 134 38.11 -14.23 -20.15
C LEU A 134 38.10 -15.70 -20.61
N ARG A 135 36.91 -16.29 -20.79
CA ARG A 135 36.75 -17.68 -21.23
C ARG A 135 37.35 -17.87 -22.61
N LYS A 136 37.07 -16.97 -23.55
CA LYS A 136 37.63 -17.02 -24.90
C LYS A 136 39.16 -17.04 -24.86
N LYS A 137 39.78 -16.08 -24.15
CA LYS A 137 41.24 -16.04 -24.01
C LYS A 137 41.83 -17.25 -23.30
N PHE A 138 41.18 -17.74 -22.25
CA PHE A 138 41.63 -18.95 -21.57
C PHE A 138 41.67 -20.16 -22.50
N LEU A 139 40.64 -20.33 -23.35
CA LEU A 139 40.56 -21.46 -24.29
C LEU A 139 41.52 -21.33 -25.48
N GLU A 140 41.89 -20.10 -25.87
CA GLU A 140 42.97 -19.87 -26.84
C GLU A 140 44.33 -20.34 -26.29
N CYS A 141 44.60 -20.12 -25.00
CA CYS A 141 45.85 -20.53 -24.36
C CYS A 141 45.87 -21.99 -23.90
N TYR A 142 44.72 -22.52 -23.49
CA TYR A 142 44.58 -23.85 -22.86
C TYR A 142 43.37 -24.63 -23.45
N PRO A 143 43.40 -25.00 -24.74
CA PRO A 143 42.29 -25.70 -25.40
C PRO A 143 41.91 -27.02 -24.70
N GLU A 144 42.89 -27.73 -24.16
CA GLU A 144 42.74 -29.01 -23.47
C GLU A 144 41.89 -28.90 -22.19
N LYS A 145 41.77 -27.69 -21.63
CA LYS A 145 41.00 -27.42 -20.41
C LYS A 145 39.56 -26.99 -20.71
N GLY A 146 39.08 -27.17 -21.94
CA GLY A 146 37.71 -26.87 -22.35
C GLY A 146 36.63 -27.51 -21.47
N ILE A 147 36.90 -28.71 -20.93
CA ILE A 147 35.97 -29.44 -20.06
C ILE A 147 35.57 -28.66 -18.80
N LEU A 148 36.41 -27.76 -18.30
CA LEU A 148 36.12 -26.91 -17.13
C LEU A 148 34.96 -25.93 -17.37
N PHE A 149 34.66 -25.65 -18.64
CA PHE A 149 33.57 -24.80 -19.09
C PHE A 149 32.46 -25.59 -19.78
N SER A 150 32.34 -26.89 -19.47
CA SER A 150 31.20 -27.70 -19.89
C SER A 150 29.89 -26.94 -19.63
N PRO A 151 28.93 -26.95 -20.57
CA PRO A 151 27.60 -26.35 -20.37
C PRO A 151 26.78 -26.96 -19.22
N SER A 152 27.29 -28.00 -18.54
CA SER A 152 26.61 -28.66 -17.43
C SER A 152 26.20 -27.67 -16.32
N GLU A 153 24.89 -27.59 -16.04
CA GLU A 153 24.33 -26.81 -14.93
C GLU A 153 24.80 -27.30 -13.55
N ARG A 154 25.41 -28.50 -13.45
CA ARG A 154 25.77 -29.15 -12.16
C ARG A 154 27.26 -29.11 -11.85
N SER A 155 28.11 -28.78 -12.82
CA SER A 155 29.56 -28.91 -12.69
C SER A 155 30.30 -27.92 -13.59
N GLY A 156 31.40 -27.34 -13.11
CA GLY A 156 32.24 -26.44 -13.90
C GLY A 156 32.17 -24.98 -13.46
N ILE A 157 33.01 -24.15 -14.08
CA ILE A 157 33.29 -22.77 -13.65
C ILE A 157 32.03 -21.89 -13.77
N TYR A 158 31.24 -22.06 -14.83
CA TYR A 158 30.02 -21.28 -15.06
C TYR A 158 28.98 -21.48 -13.94
N ALA A 159 28.73 -22.74 -13.55
CA ALA A 159 27.77 -23.07 -12.50
C ALA A 159 28.18 -22.46 -11.15
N VAL A 160 29.46 -22.48 -10.80
CA VAL A 160 29.98 -21.85 -9.56
C VAL A 160 29.78 -20.33 -9.59
N LEU A 161 30.06 -19.69 -10.73
CA LEU A 161 30.00 -18.24 -10.87
C LEU A 161 28.56 -17.72 -10.84
N PHE A 162 27.67 -18.28 -11.65
CA PHE A 162 26.41 -17.62 -11.99
C PHE A 162 25.15 -18.34 -11.52
N LYS A 163 25.23 -19.61 -11.12
CA LYS A 163 24.06 -20.35 -10.64
C LYS A 163 23.56 -19.78 -9.31
N GLN A 164 22.25 -19.52 -9.28
CA GLN A 164 21.54 -19.05 -8.09
C GLN A 164 20.27 -19.88 -7.93
N ARG A 165 19.93 -20.27 -6.69
CA ARG A 165 18.67 -20.97 -6.43
C ARG A 165 17.51 -20.07 -6.85
N GLY A 166 16.60 -20.58 -7.68
CA GLY A 166 15.37 -19.87 -8.03
C GLY A 166 14.50 -19.65 -6.79
N ILE A 167 13.80 -18.52 -6.74
CA ILE A 167 12.85 -18.24 -5.66
C ILE A 167 11.66 -19.19 -5.82
N ARG A 168 11.42 -20.03 -4.83
CA ARG A 168 10.27 -20.94 -4.82
C ARG A 168 9.17 -20.40 -3.89
N VAL A 169 8.03 -20.05 -4.47
CA VAL A 169 6.83 -19.75 -3.68
C VAL A 169 6.38 -21.04 -2.99
N LYS A 170 6.34 -21.05 -1.66
CA LYS A 170 5.86 -22.20 -0.90
C LYS A 170 4.35 -22.33 -1.11
N ARG A 171 3.86 -23.53 -1.44
CA ARG A 171 2.43 -23.77 -1.64
C ARG A 171 1.59 -23.40 -0.41
N SER A 172 2.15 -23.53 0.79
CA SER A 172 1.51 -23.16 2.06
C SER A 172 1.31 -21.65 2.29
N THR A 173 1.97 -20.79 1.51
CA THR A 173 1.76 -19.33 1.58
C THR A 173 0.61 -18.86 0.70
N ILE A 174 -0.01 -19.76 -0.06
CA ILE A 174 -1.15 -19.47 -0.92
C ILE A 174 -2.41 -19.37 -0.06
N GLY A 175 -3.12 -18.25 -0.16
CA GLY A 175 -4.40 -18.06 0.53
C GLY A 175 -5.50 -19.00 0.02
N ARG A 176 -6.49 -19.25 0.87
CA ARG A 176 -7.67 -20.10 0.56
C ARG A 176 -8.82 -19.28 -0.02
N CYS A 177 -9.64 -19.94 -0.84
CA CYS A 177 -10.84 -19.34 -1.41
C CYS A 177 -11.90 -19.08 -0.32
N SER A 178 -12.58 -17.94 -0.39
CA SER A 178 -13.65 -17.59 0.55
C SER A 178 -14.90 -18.46 0.42
N ILE A 179 -15.22 -18.94 -0.79
CA ILE A 179 -16.39 -19.79 -1.06
C ILE A 179 -16.08 -21.27 -0.83
N PHE A 180 -14.89 -21.73 -1.24
CA PHE A 180 -14.42 -23.09 -1.05
C PHE A 180 -13.15 -23.10 -0.19
N PRO A 181 -13.26 -23.09 1.16
CA PRO A 181 -12.12 -22.93 2.07
C PRO A 181 -11.00 -23.96 1.91
N ASN A 182 -11.32 -25.17 1.42
CA ASN A 182 -10.33 -26.21 1.17
C ASN A 182 -9.53 -25.99 -0.13
N SER A 183 -10.01 -25.12 -1.02
CA SER A 183 -9.38 -24.82 -2.30
C SER A 183 -8.43 -23.62 -2.22
N GLU A 184 -7.31 -23.72 -2.92
CA GLU A 184 -6.35 -22.61 -3.10
C GLU A 184 -6.93 -21.53 -4.01
N ARG A 185 -6.58 -20.27 -3.73
CA ARG A 185 -6.87 -19.13 -4.61
C ARG A 185 -6.20 -19.30 -5.97
N ALA A 186 -6.91 -19.01 -7.05
CA ALA A 186 -6.41 -19.09 -8.42
C ALA A 186 -5.33 -18.03 -8.68
N SER A 187 -4.33 -18.36 -9.50
CA SER A 187 -3.44 -17.34 -10.08
C SER A 187 -4.23 -16.43 -11.01
N LYS A 188 -3.88 -15.14 -11.06
CA LYS A 188 -4.49 -14.23 -12.03
C LYS A 188 -4.17 -14.58 -13.47
N LEU A 189 -3.07 -15.30 -13.73
CA LEU A 189 -2.73 -15.75 -15.09
C LEU A 189 -3.65 -16.89 -15.59
N LEU A 190 -4.43 -17.55 -14.72
CA LEU A 190 -5.28 -18.66 -15.15
C LEU A 190 -6.44 -18.19 -16.04
N PRO A 191 -6.83 -18.96 -17.07
CA PRO A 191 -7.95 -18.61 -17.96
C PRO A 191 -9.25 -18.33 -17.20
N GLU A 192 -9.54 -19.12 -16.16
CA GLU A 192 -10.75 -18.94 -15.36
C GLU A 192 -10.80 -17.59 -14.65
N TYR A 193 -9.65 -17.01 -14.30
CA TYR A 193 -9.63 -15.66 -13.73
C TYR A 193 -9.79 -14.59 -14.82
N GLN A 194 -9.11 -14.77 -15.95
CA GLN A 194 -9.18 -13.82 -17.07
C GLN A 194 -10.62 -13.67 -17.57
N GLU A 195 -11.31 -14.79 -17.80
CA GLU A 195 -12.71 -14.80 -18.22
C GLU A 195 -13.62 -14.18 -17.16
N PHE A 196 -13.49 -14.58 -15.88
CA PHE A 196 -14.29 -14.01 -14.80
C PHE A 196 -14.12 -12.49 -14.70
N LYS A 197 -12.89 -11.99 -14.76
CA LYS A 197 -12.57 -10.56 -14.67
C LYS A 197 -13.26 -9.77 -15.78
N VAL A 198 -13.15 -10.24 -17.03
CA VAL A 198 -13.77 -9.58 -18.19
C VAL A 198 -15.29 -9.65 -18.11
N ARG A 199 -15.87 -10.82 -17.82
CA ARG A 199 -17.33 -10.99 -17.71
C ARG A 199 -17.93 -10.17 -16.57
N GLN A 200 -17.26 -10.10 -15.43
CA GLN A 200 -17.68 -9.23 -14.32
C GLN A 200 -17.65 -7.74 -14.72
N ALA A 201 -16.61 -7.31 -15.43
CA ALA A 201 -16.53 -5.94 -15.93
C ALA A 201 -17.69 -5.64 -16.90
N LEU A 202 -17.93 -6.52 -17.88
CA LEU A 202 -19.04 -6.38 -18.84
C LEU A 202 -20.42 -6.37 -18.16
N ALA A 203 -20.63 -7.17 -17.11
CA ALA A 203 -21.88 -7.17 -16.35
C ALA A 203 -22.16 -5.84 -15.63
N ASN A 204 -21.11 -5.13 -15.23
CA ASN A 204 -21.21 -3.86 -14.50
C ASN A 204 -21.31 -2.63 -15.41
N ILE A 205 -21.03 -2.77 -16.71
CA ILE A 205 -21.11 -1.65 -17.66
C ILE A 205 -22.58 -1.21 -17.83
N ARG A 206 -22.78 0.10 -17.85
CA ARG A 206 -24.05 0.74 -18.20
C ARG A 206 -23.81 1.73 -19.33
N VAL A 207 -24.67 1.70 -20.34
CA VAL A 207 -24.63 2.54 -21.54
C VAL A 207 -25.95 3.30 -21.69
N PHE A 208 -25.90 4.50 -22.25
CA PHE A 208 -27.11 5.26 -22.54
C PHE A 208 -27.88 4.62 -23.72
N GLY A 209 -29.16 4.32 -23.51
CA GLY A 209 -30.04 3.77 -24.54
C GLY A 209 -30.67 4.86 -25.40
N ALA A 210 -30.75 4.66 -26.72
CA ALA A 210 -31.47 5.58 -27.61
C ALA A 210 -33.00 5.38 -27.56
N VAL A 211 -33.48 4.21 -27.11
CA VAL A 211 -34.90 3.81 -27.13
C VAL A 211 -35.58 4.06 -25.77
N GLU A 212 -34.84 3.87 -24.68
CA GLU A 212 -35.27 4.19 -23.32
C GLU A 212 -34.41 5.37 -22.89
N ASN A 213 -34.99 6.55 -22.61
CA ASN A 213 -34.28 7.73 -22.10
C ASN A 213 -33.67 7.44 -20.71
N GLY A 214 -32.59 6.66 -20.66
CA GLY A 214 -32.01 6.11 -19.45
C GLY A 214 -30.78 5.23 -19.67
N MET A 215 -30.08 4.94 -18.58
CA MET A 215 -28.91 4.06 -18.58
C MET A 215 -29.36 2.60 -18.53
N ARG A 216 -29.02 1.81 -19.55
CA ARG A 216 -29.28 0.37 -19.59
C ARG A 216 -28.00 -0.46 -19.40
N GLY A 217 -28.16 -1.70 -18.98
CA GLY A 217 -27.08 -2.70 -19.04
C GLY A 217 -26.81 -3.18 -20.46
N LEU A 218 -25.64 -3.77 -20.67
CA LEU A 218 -25.36 -4.51 -21.90
C LEU A 218 -26.24 -5.77 -21.96
N ASP A 219 -26.78 -6.07 -23.14
CA ASP A 219 -27.52 -7.30 -23.38
C ASP A 219 -26.57 -8.52 -23.50
N THR A 220 -27.14 -9.72 -23.58
CA THR A 220 -26.35 -10.96 -23.65
C THR A 220 -25.54 -11.05 -24.94
N LEU A 221 -26.08 -10.58 -26.07
CA LEU A 221 -25.42 -10.64 -27.37
C LEU A 221 -24.24 -9.65 -27.45
N GLU A 222 -24.43 -8.43 -26.96
CA GLU A 222 -23.41 -7.40 -26.79
C GLU A 222 -22.28 -7.90 -25.90
N LYS A 223 -22.60 -8.52 -24.75
CA LYS A 223 -21.61 -9.13 -23.85
C LYS A 223 -20.79 -10.21 -24.54
N GLU A 224 -21.42 -11.13 -25.28
CA GLU A 224 -20.69 -12.20 -25.97
C GLU A 224 -19.84 -11.66 -27.14
N LYS A 225 -20.33 -10.70 -27.92
CA LYS A 225 -19.55 -10.03 -28.99
C LYS A 225 -18.28 -9.37 -28.42
N LEU A 226 -18.44 -8.60 -27.34
CA LEU A 226 -17.32 -7.94 -26.68
C LEU A 226 -16.34 -8.95 -26.06
N TYR A 227 -16.85 -9.98 -25.41
CA TYR A 227 -16.02 -11.05 -24.84
C TYR A 227 -15.22 -11.76 -25.93
N ALA A 228 -15.85 -12.15 -27.04
CA ALA A 228 -15.18 -12.82 -28.16
C ALA A 228 -14.08 -11.95 -28.80
N ALA A 229 -14.31 -10.63 -28.90
CA ALA A 229 -13.30 -9.70 -29.37
C ALA A 229 -12.11 -9.62 -28.41
N ILE A 230 -12.36 -9.55 -27.10
CA ILE A 230 -11.32 -9.49 -26.06
C ILE A 230 -10.55 -10.82 -25.97
N SER A 231 -11.21 -11.96 -26.03
CA SER A 231 -10.56 -13.28 -25.97
C SER A 231 -9.65 -13.54 -27.17
N THR A 232 -9.88 -12.84 -28.29
CA THR A 232 -9.05 -12.94 -29.50
C THR A 232 -7.93 -11.91 -29.50
N LYS A 233 -8.26 -10.63 -29.30
CA LYS A 233 -7.28 -9.51 -29.37
C LYS A 233 -6.48 -9.32 -28.07
N GLY A 234 -6.96 -9.86 -26.96
CA GLY A 234 -6.43 -9.64 -25.60
C GLY A 234 -6.79 -8.29 -24.97
N LYS A 235 -7.18 -7.30 -25.77
CA LYS A 235 -7.64 -5.98 -25.32
C LYS A 235 -8.60 -5.40 -26.35
N ILE A 236 -9.41 -4.42 -25.93
CA ILE A 236 -10.33 -3.71 -26.82
C ILE A 236 -10.08 -2.20 -26.80
N SER A 237 -10.16 -1.58 -27.98
CA SER A 237 -10.08 -0.11 -28.12
C SER A 237 -11.46 0.53 -27.86
N LYS A 238 -11.49 1.84 -27.60
CA LYS A 238 -12.77 2.57 -27.46
C LYS A 238 -13.61 2.52 -28.74
N ASN A 239 -12.94 2.53 -29.89
CA ASN A 239 -13.60 2.48 -31.19
C ASN A 239 -14.19 1.08 -31.45
N ASP A 240 -13.42 0.03 -31.18
CA ASP A 240 -13.87 -1.37 -31.28
C ASP A 240 -15.04 -1.64 -30.33
N PHE A 241 -14.98 -1.11 -29.11
CA PHE A 241 -16.06 -1.23 -28.15
C PHE A 241 -17.35 -0.61 -28.70
N SER A 242 -17.27 0.64 -29.18
CA SER A 242 -18.43 1.38 -29.67
C SER A 242 -19.03 0.76 -30.94
N SER A 243 -18.19 0.27 -31.86
CA SER A 243 -18.64 -0.35 -33.10
C SER A 243 -19.34 -1.70 -32.87
N LEU A 244 -18.84 -2.53 -31.94
CA LEU A 244 -19.42 -3.85 -31.65
C LEU A 244 -20.80 -3.78 -30.98
N ILE A 245 -21.08 -2.72 -30.24
CA ILE A 245 -22.38 -2.47 -29.58
C ILE A 245 -23.28 -1.51 -30.37
N GLY A 246 -22.83 -1.00 -31.52
CA GLY A 246 -23.65 -0.14 -32.39
C GLY A 246 -23.91 1.28 -31.89
N LEU A 247 -23.09 1.81 -30.97
CA LEU A 247 -23.18 3.22 -30.56
C LEU A 247 -22.59 4.11 -31.67
N LYS A 248 -23.43 4.86 -32.39
CA LYS A 248 -22.97 5.86 -33.36
C LYS A 248 -22.15 6.93 -32.64
N GLN A 249 -21.02 7.34 -33.22
CA GLN A 249 -20.04 8.27 -32.63
C GLN A 249 -20.53 9.71 -32.39
N LYS A 250 -21.83 9.96 -32.20
CA LYS A 250 -22.27 11.29 -31.78
C LYS A 250 -21.84 11.46 -30.31
N LYS A 251 -21.08 12.52 -30.02
CA LYS A 251 -20.55 12.87 -28.69
C LYS A 251 -21.59 12.83 -27.56
N ALA A 252 -22.88 12.94 -27.89
CA ALA A 252 -24.00 12.92 -26.95
C ALA A 252 -24.43 11.51 -26.48
N ASP A 253 -24.15 10.45 -27.27
CA ASP A 253 -24.71 9.10 -27.02
C ASP A 253 -23.77 8.19 -26.21
N LEU A 254 -22.49 8.56 -26.10
CA LEU A 254 -21.46 7.81 -25.37
C LEU A 254 -21.36 8.26 -23.90
N GLN A 255 -22.50 8.36 -23.21
CA GLN A 255 -22.50 8.41 -21.75
C GLN A 255 -22.42 6.98 -21.21
N ILE A 256 -21.19 6.58 -20.86
CA ILE A 256 -20.95 5.36 -20.07
C ILE A 256 -20.90 5.79 -18.61
N SER A 257 -21.47 5.00 -17.69
CA SER A 257 -21.55 5.35 -16.25
C SER A 257 -20.18 5.57 -15.60
N SER A 258 -19.11 5.10 -16.25
CA SER A 258 -17.72 5.25 -15.87
C SER A 258 -16.90 5.59 -17.13
N ASN A 259 -15.83 6.38 -16.97
CA ASN A 259 -14.97 6.74 -18.09
C ASN A 259 -14.34 5.45 -18.69
N PHE A 260 -14.34 5.31 -20.03
CA PHE A 260 -13.75 4.13 -20.69
C PHE A 260 -12.29 3.91 -20.25
N ASP A 261 -11.55 4.99 -20.02
CA ASP A 261 -10.17 4.92 -19.55
C ASP A 261 -10.01 4.29 -18.17
N GLU A 262 -11.04 4.32 -17.33
CA GLU A 262 -11.04 3.68 -16.01
C GLU A 262 -11.36 2.18 -16.09
N MET A 263 -12.17 1.75 -17.06
CA MET A 263 -12.57 0.35 -17.20
C MET A 263 -11.68 -0.49 -18.11
N LYS A 264 -10.92 0.14 -19.03
CA LYS A 264 -10.13 -0.56 -20.05
C LYS A 264 -9.15 -1.58 -19.48
N ASP A 265 -8.65 -1.38 -18.25
CA ASP A 265 -7.74 -2.31 -17.59
C ASP A 265 -8.42 -3.60 -17.13
N HIS A 266 -9.72 -3.52 -16.80
CA HIS A 266 -10.53 -4.68 -16.46
C HIS A 266 -11.02 -5.45 -17.70
N LEU A 267 -11.04 -4.80 -18.87
CA LEU A 267 -11.39 -5.37 -20.19
C LEU A 267 -10.17 -5.88 -20.97
N LYS A 268 -9.24 -6.53 -20.27
CA LYS A 268 -8.04 -7.16 -20.84
C LYS A 268 -8.00 -8.64 -20.50
N ASP A 269 -7.63 -9.47 -21.45
CA ASP A 269 -7.17 -10.83 -21.19
C ASP A 269 -5.64 -10.82 -21.26
N GLU A 270 -4.98 -10.76 -20.09
CA GLU A 270 -3.52 -10.69 -20.05
C GLU A 270 -2.86 -12.00 -20.48
N LEU A 271 -3.54 -13.15 -20.35
CA LEU A 271 -3.02 -14.41 -20.87
C LEU A 271 -3.04 -14.41 -22.40
N GLN A 272 -4.09 -13.85 -23.02
CA GLN A 272 -4.12 -13.67 -24.46
C GLN A 272 -3.01 -12.73 -24.95
N LEU A 273 -2.71 -11.66 -24.21
CA LEU A 273 -1.60 -10.77 -24.56
C LEU A 273 -0.25 -11.49 -24.54
N VAL A 274 -0.02 -12.38 -23.56
CA VAL A 274 1.16 -13.25 -23.53
C VAL A 274 1.20 -14.16 -24.76
N ILE A 275 0.08 -14.80 -25.12
CA ILE A 275 0.00 -15.67 -26.30
C ILE A 275 0.31 -14.88 -27.59
N ASN A 276 -0.29 -13.69 -27.75
CA ASN A 276 -0.04 -12.83 -28.90
C ASN A 276 1.42 -12.36 -29.00
N GLU A 277 2.09 -12.17 -27.86
CA GLU A 277 3.52 -11.84 -27.82
C GLU A 277 4.41 -13.02 -28.26
N VAL A 278 4.00 -14.25 -27.95
CA VAL A 278 4.71 -15.48 -28.35
C VAL A 278 4.65 -15.68 -29.87
N PHE A 279 3.46 -15.51 -30.46
CA PHE A 279 3.14 -15.78 -31.87
C PHE A 279 2.95 -14.48 -32.68
N ARG A 280 3.93 -13.57 -32.67
CA ARG A 280 3.86 -12.28 -33.41
C ARG A 280 3.35 -12.50 -34.85
N ALA A 281 2.68 -11.48 -35.40
CA ALA A 281 1.92 -11.54 -36.66
C ALA A 281 2.70 -11.97 -37.92
N ASP A 282 4.04 -12.03 -37.88
CA ASP A 282 4.89 -12.32 -39.04
C ASP A 282 5.23 -13.82 -39.24
N GLU A 283 5.00 -14.69 -38.26
CA GLU A 283 5.23 -16.14 -38.43
C GLU A 283 3.91 -16.83 -38.81
N GLN A 284 3.88 -17.57 -39.92
CA GLN A 284 2.77 -18.42 -40.40
C GLN A 284 2.30 -19.44 -39.33
N THR A 285 1.62 -18.96 -38.30
CA THR A 285 1.22 -19.71 -37.10
C THR A 285 -0.17 -19.32 -36.62
N GLN A 286 -1.03 -18.79 -37.50
CA GLN A 286 -2.45 -18.63 -37.19
C GLN A 286 -3.05 -19.96 -36.67
N ALA A 287 -2.64 -21.09 -37.26
CA ALA A 287 -3.04 -22.43 -36.82
C ALA A 287 -2.57 -22.78 -35.38
N VAL A 288 -1.40 -22.31 -34.94
CA VAL A 288 -0.89 -22.55 -33.58
C VAL A 288 -1.53 -21.60 -32.58
N ALA A 289 -1.75 -20.33 -32.94
CA ALA A 289 -2.54 -19.40 -32.14
C ALA A 289 -3.98 -19.93 -31.92
N ASP A 290 -4.53 -20.64 -32.92
CA ASP A 290 -5.86 -21.27 -32.87
C ASP A 290 -5.89 -22.50 -31.98
N ILE A 291 -4.81 -23.27 -31.93
CA ILE A 291 -4.63 -24.37 -30.98
C ILE A 291 -4.71 -23.87 -29.52
N PHE A 292 -4.19 -22.67 -29.23
CA PHE A 292 -4.30 -22.05 -27.90
C PHE A 292 -5.65 -21.35 -27.63
N ARG A 293 -6.59 -21.35 -28.59
CA ARG A 293 -7.99 -21.01 -28.35
C ARG A 293 -8.76 -22.15 -27.67
N ASP A 294 -8.24 -23.38 -27.70
CA ASP A 294 -8.73 -24.48 -26.86
C ASP A 294 -8.46 -24.19 -25.37
N GLY A 295 -9.53 -24.16 -24.57
CA GLY A 295 -9.48 -23.87 -23.15
C GLY A 295 -8.58 -24.81 -22.35
N VAL A 296 -8.36 -26.05 -22.80
CA VAL A 296 -7.47 -27.01 -22.13
C VAL A 296 -6.01 -26.62 -22.32
N GLN A 297 -5.58 -26.40 -23.56
CA GLN A 297 -4.19 -26.04 -23.86
C GLN A 297 -3.81 -24.66 -23.32
N ARG A 298 -4.75 -23.70 -23.41
CA ARG A 298 -4.63 -22.37 -22.81
C ARG A 298 -4.33 -22.47 -21.31
N ARG A 299 -5.05 -23.34 -20.61
CA ARG A 299 -4.86 -23.57 -19.18
C ARG A 299 -3.55 -24.28 -18.88
N GLU A 300 -3.17 -25.26 -19.69
CA GLU A 300 -1.91 -25.98 -19.52
C GLU A 300 -0.69 -25.08 -19.71
N LEU A 301 -0.74 -24.16 -20.70
CA LEU A 301 0.29 -23.14 -20.90
C LEU A 301 0.39 -22.24 -19.66
N ALA A 302 -0.72 -21.69 -19.18
CA ALA A 302 -0.73 -20.87 -17.97
C ALA A 302 -0.16 -21.62 -16.74
N CYS A 303 -0.55 -22.88 -16.54
CA CYS A 303 -0.01 -23.71 -15.47
C CYS A 303 1.50 -23.98 -15.63
N THR A 304 1.97 -24.18 -16.86
CA THR A 304 3.40 -24.35 -17.18
C THR A 304 4.19 -23.11 -16.82
N LEU A 305 3.74 -21.93 -17.27
CA LEU A 305 4.39 -20.65 -16.97
C LEU A 305 4.42 -20.32 -15.47
N LEU A 306 3.49 -20.86 -14.67
CA LEU A 306 3.45 -20.69 -13.21
C LEU A 306 4.28 -21.73 -12.44
N ARG A 307 4.57 -22.88 -13.05
CA ARG A 307 5.19 -24.04 -12.36
C ARG A 307 6.71 -23.97 -12.36
N PHE A 308 7.31 -23.53 -13.46
CA PHE A 308 8.75 -23.63 -13.64
C PHE A 308 9.49 -22.44 -13.05
N ASN A 309 10.47 -22.74 -12.18
CA ASN A 309 11.41 -21.76 -11.64
C ASN A 309 12.76 -21.76 -12.40
N ASN A 310 13.01 -22.78 -13.24
CA ASN A 310 14.19 -22.87 -14.09
C ASN A 310 13.73 -22.65 -15.55
N GLN A 311 14.28 -21.61 -16.19
CA GLN A 311 13.97 -21.24 -17.57
C GLN A 311 14.33 -22.35 -18.56
N GLU A 312 15.47 -23.04 -18.42
CA GLU A 312 15.87 -24.11 -19.35
C GLU A 312 14.95 -25.34 -19.27
N ALA A 313 14.52 -25.69 -18.06
CA ALA A 313 13.55 -26.77 -17.87
C ALA A 313 12.17 -26.36 -18.43
N ALA A 314 11.81 -25.08 -18.30
CA ALA A 314 10.59 -24.55 -18.88
C ALA A 314 10.64 -24.53 -20.41
N ILE A 315 11.75 -24.08 -21.01
CA ILE A 315 11.97 -24.05 -22.46
C ILE A 315 11.85 -25.46 -23.02
N ARG A 316 12.62 -26.44 -22.50
CA ARG A 316 12.53 -27.84 -22.96
C ARG A 316 11.12 -28.42 -22.84
N PHE A 317 10.40 -28.07 -21.77
CA PHE A 317 9.03 -28.51 -21.60
C PHE A 317 8.09 -27.85 -22.62
N LEU A 318 8.25 -26.55 -22.87
CA LEU A 318 7.48 -25.80 -23.85
C LEU A 318 7.72 -26.31 -25.27
N GLU A 319 8.97 -26.54 -25.65
CA GLU A 319 9.35 -27.14 -26.94
C GLU A 319 8.73 -28.53 -27.11
N LYS A 320 8.85 -29.41 -26.11
CA LYS A 320 8.36 -30.78 -26.20
C LYS A 320 6.84 -30.88 -26.17
N ARG A 321 6.17 -30.09 -25.33
CA ARG A 321 4.73 -30.22 -25.07
C ARG A 321 3.87 -29.44 -26.06
N PHE A 322 4.35 -28.27 -26.48
CA PHE A 322 3.61 -27.31 -27.30
C PHE A 322 4.26 -27.07 -28.67
N SER A 323 5.36 -27.76 -28.99
CA SER A 323 6.08 -27.61 -30.26
C SER A 323 6.53 -26.18 -30.54
N LEU A 324 6.79 -25.40 -29.49
CA LEU A 324 7.32 -24.04 -29.62
C LEU A 324 8.78 -24.08 -30.06
N THR A 325 9.21 -23.08 -30.81
CA THR A 325 10.65 -22.83 -31.02
C THR A 325 11.29 -22.34 -29.71
N ALA A 326 12.62 -22.48 -29.58
CA ALA A 326 13.36 -21.97 -28.43
C ALA A 326 13.08 -20.46 -28.20
N ASP A 327 13.00 -19.69 -29.28
CA ASP A 327 12.71 -18.25 -29.24
C ASP A 327 11.28 -17.96 -28.76
N GLN A 328 10.28 -18.68 -29.27
CA GLN A 328 8.90 -18.60 -28.80
C GLN A 328 8.77 -18.98 -27.31
N ALA A 329 9.48 -20.03 -26.87
CA ALA A 329 9.50 -20.43 -25.47
C ALA A 329 10.15 -19.38 -24.57
N ILE A 330 11.23 -18.74 -25.04
CA ILE A 330 11.85 -17.60 -24.33
C ILE A 330 10.86 -16.44 -24.23
N ARG A 331 10.22 -16.05 -25.33
CA ARG A 331 9.18 -15.00 -25.34
C ARG A 331 8.06 -15.30 -24.34
N ALA A 332 7.57 -16.53 -24.28
CA ALA A 332 6.52 -16.92 -23.33
C ALA A 332 6.94 -16.72 -21.86
N LEU A 333 8.21 -17.01 -21.56
CA LEU A 333 8.77 -16.87 -20.21
C LEU A 333 9.08 -15.42 -19.86
N THR A 334 9.48 -14.60 -20.82
CA THR A 334 9.82 -13.18 -20.61
C THR A 334 8.63 -12.23 -20.72
N ALA A 335 7.55 -12.63 -21.37
CA ALA A 335 6.33 -11.84 -21.53
C ALA A 335 5.76 -11.36 -20.19
N LYS A 336 5.20 -10.16 -20.17
CA LYS A 336 4.64 -9.56 -18.96
C LYS A 336 3.41 -10.32 -18.47
N LYS A 337 3.43 -10.82 -17.24
CA LYS A 337 2.36 -11.62 -16.63
C LYS A 337 1.62 -10.84 -15.53
N PRO A 338 0.31 -11.07 -15.33
CA PRO A 338 -0.41 -10.47 -14.21
C PRO A 338 0.05 -11.06 -12.88
N ASP A 339 0.47 -10.20 -11.96
CA ASP A 339 0.93 -10.61 -10.64
C ASP A 339 -0.20 -10.92 -9.67
N GLY A 340 0.07 -11.90 -8.80
CA GLY A 340 -0.76 -12.23 -7.66
C GLY A 340 -1.87 -13.25 -7.95
N ARG A 341 -2.84 -13.30 -7.04
CA ARG A 341 -3.91 -14.31 -7.03
C ARG A 341 -5.27 -13.66 -6.89
N ALA A 342 -6.28 -14.33 -7.41
CA ALA A 342 -7.68 -13.99 -7.22
C ALA A 342 -8.11 -14.17 -5.75
N SER A 343 -9.24 -13.59 -5.36
CA SER A 343 -9.87 -13.89 -4.06
C SER A 343 -10.47 -15.30 -4.00
N TYR A 344 -10.71 -15.91 -5.17
CA TYR A 344 -11.44 -17.17 -5.34
C TYR A 344 -10.56 -18.28 -5.94
N SER A 345 -10.97 -19.53 -5.75
CA SER A 345 -10.33 -20.69 -6.40
C SER A 345 -10.79 -20.82 -7.85
N ALA A 346 -10.05 -21.58 -8.66
CA ALA A 346 -10.47 -21.85 -10.05
C ALA A 346 -11.86 -22.51 -10.11
N LYS A 347 -12.18 -23.38 -9.13
CA LYS A 347 -13.51 -23.99 -9.00
C LYS A 347 -14.61 -22.94 -8.77
N ALA A 348 -14.38 -21.99 -7.86
CA ALA A 348 -15.33 -20.90 -7.63
C ALA A 348 -15.45 -19.98 -8.84
N LEU A 349 -14.35 -19.66 -9.51
CA LEU A 349 -14.36 -18.81 -10.71
C LEU A 349 -15.18 -19.44 -11.84
N LYS A 350 -15.05 -20.74 -12.09
CA LYS A 350 -15.90 -21.45 -13.07
C LYS A 350 -17.37 -21.33 -12.74
N PHE A 351 -17.74 -21.53 -11.47
CA PHE A 351 -19.13 -21.36 -11.03
C PHE A 351 -19.63 -19.93 -11.29
N PHE A 352 -18.83 -18.91 -10.92
CA PHE A 352 -19.20 -17.51 -11.17
C PHE A 352 -19.35 -17.20 -12.67
N ILE A 353 -18.50 -17.77 -13.52
CA ILE A 353 -18.57 -17.56 -14.98
C ILE A 353 -19.90 -18.06 -15.54
N GLU A 354 -20.34 -19.26 -15.15
CA GLU A 354 -21.59 -19.84 -15.64
C GLU A 354 -22.82 -19.05 -15.19
N GLU A 355 -22.83 -18.56 -13.94
CA GLU A 355 -23.91 -17.69 -13.45
C GLU A 355 -23.90 -16.31 -14.15
N LEU A 356 -22.73 -15.74 -14.42
CA LEU A 356 -22.62 -14.48 -15.18
C LEU A 356 -23.11 -14.63 -16.63
N LYS A 357 -22.87 -15.79 -17.26
CA LYS A 357 -23.41 -16.10 -18.60
C LYS A 357 -24.94 -16.20 -18.59
N ARG A 358 -25.53 -16.66 -17.48
CA ARG A 358 -26.99 -16.67 -17.27
C ARG A 358 -27.59 -15.29 -16.97
N GLY A 359 -26.75 -14.25 -16.86
CA GLY A 359 -27.19 -12.88 -16.60
C GLY A 359 -27.35 -12.53 -15.12
N VAL A 360 -27.00 -13.44 -14.20
CA VAL A 360 -27.07 -13.20 -12.75
C VAL A 360 -26.02 -12.17 -12.35
N GLN A 361 -26.41 -11.19 -11.54
CA GLN A 361 -25.49 -10.13 -11.16
C GLN A 361 -24.43 -10.62 -10.15
N PRO A 362 -23.18 -10.12 -10.17
CA PRO A 362 -22.10 -10.59 -9.29
C PRO A 362 -22.42 -10.62 -7.79
N HIS A 363 -23.28 -9.71 -7.31
CA HIS A 363 -23.65 -9.61 -5.90
C HIS A 363 -24.66 -10.70 -5.49
N GLU A 364 -25.60 -11.06 -6.36
CA GLU A 364 -26.58 -12.14 -6.16
C GLU A 364 -25.89 -13.49 -6.05
N ILE A 365 -24.90 -13.75 -6.92
CA ILE A 365 -24.12 -15.01 -6.88
C ILE A 365 -23.37 -15.15 -5.55
N ARG A 366 -22.89 -14.03 -4.98
CA ARG A 366 -22.22 -14.05 -3.67
C ARG A 366 -23.19 -14.35 -2.53
N ASN A 367 -24.41 -13.84 -2.62
CA ASN A 367 -25.45 -14.06 -1.61
C ASN A 367 -25.96 -15.51 -1.68
N SER A 368 -26.18 -16.06 -2.87
CA SER A 368 -26.69 -17.43 -3.06
C SER A 368 -25.71 -18.51 -2.59
N LEU A 369 -24.41 -18.29 -2.73
CA LEU A 369 -23.37 -19.22 -2.27
C LEU A 369 -23.11 -19.17 -0.75
N GLY A 370 -23.66 -18.17 -0.07
CA GLY A 370 -23.44 -17.91 1.35
C GLY A 370 -22.00 -17.51 1.67
N SER A 371 -21.81 -16.35 2.30
CA SER A 371 -20.67 -16.26 3.23
C SER A 371 -21.03 -17.19 4.37
N ARG A 372 -20.37 -18.35 4.49
CA ARG A 372 -20.49 -19.22 5.66
C ARG A 372 -20.01 -18.43 6.89
N SER A 373 -20.87 -17.61 7.47
CA SER A 373 -20.76 -17.19 8.86
C SER A 373 -20.82 -18.46 9.69
N ASN A 374 -19.88 -18.64 10.61
CA ASN A 374 -20.01 -19.69 11.61
C ASN A 374 -21.32 -19.45 12.35
N SER A 375 -22.32 -20.30 12.07
CA SER A 375 -23.65 -20.22 12.67
C SER A 375 -23.65 -20.61 14.14
N GLN A 376 -22.59 -21.27 14.62
CA GLN A 376 -22.47 -21.74 16.00
C GLN A 376 -21.72 -20.73 16.87
N SER A 377 -22.41 -20.22 17.89
CA SER A 377 -21.83 -19.35 18.92
C SER A 377 -20.87 -20.14 19.82
N LEU A 378 -19.70 -19.58 20.12
CA LEU A 378 -18.74 -20.14 21.05
C LEU A 378 -18.99 -19.64 22.48
N ASN A 379 -18.71 -20.50 23.48
CA ASN A 379 -18.76 -20.12 24.90
C ASN A 379 -17.51 -19.33 25.33
N LYS A 380 -16.36 -19.61 24.72
CA LYS A 380 -15.08 -18.91 24.93
C LYS A 380 -14.34 -18.75 23.60
N LEU A 381 -13.50 -17.73 23.48
CA LEU A 381 -12.68 -17.50 22.30
C LEU A 381 -11.55 -18.54 22.18
N ILE A 382 -11.50 -19.19 21.01
CA ILE A 382 -10.42 -20.11 20.62
C ILE A 382 -9.14 -19.36 20.24
N PRO A 383 -7.95 -20.00 20.22
CA PRO A 383 -6.72 -19.35 19.77
C PRO A 383 -6.87 -18.63 18.41
N VAL A 384 -6.29 -17.43 18.29
CA VAL A 384 -6.42 -16.57 17.11
C VAL A 384 -6.00 -17.28 15.82
N ILE A 385 -4.95 -18.11 15.87
CA ILE A 385 -4.47 -18.85 14.70
C ILE A 385 -5.43 -19.96 14.26
N ASN A 386 -6.26 -20.47 15.17
CA ASN A 386 -7.29 -21.46 14.85
C ASN A 386 -8.51 -20.77 14.22
N ALA A 387 -8.89 -19.60 14.76
CA ALA A 387 -9.95 -18.77 14.18
C ALA A 387 -9.56 -18.20 12.80
N PHE A 388 -8.30 -17.79 12.63
CA PHE A 388 -7.78 -17.21 11.39
C PHE A 388 -6.44 -17.85 10.98
N PRO A 389 -6.45 -19.07 10.40
CA PRO A 389 -5.23 -19.78 10.00
C PRO A 389 -4.37 -19.02 8.96
N GLN A 390 -5.00 -18.10 8.22
CA GLN A 390 -4.36 -17.30 7.19
C GLN A 390 -3.79 -15.97 7.70
N LEU A 391 -4.02 -15.60 8.97
CA LEU A 391 -3.50 -14.36 9.53
C LEU A 391 -2.00 -14.50 9.78
N ARG A 392 -1.19 -13.73 9.03
CA ARG A 392 0.28 -13.78 9.10
C ARG A 392 0.91 -12.59 9.82
N ASP A 393 0.15 -11.53 10.08
CA ASP A 393 0.66 -10.32 10.74
C ASP A 393 0.91 -10.59 12.23
N PRO A 394 2.18 -10.64 12.70
CA PRO A 394 2.49 -10.99 14.08
C PRO A 394 1.97 -9.95 15.09
N ALA A 395 1.86 -8.69 14.67
CA ALA A 395 1.36 -7.62 15.54
C ALA A 395 -0.14 -7.79 15.76
N VAL A 396 -0.90 -8.06 14.69
CA VAL A 396 -2.35 -8.30 14.79
C VAL A 396 -2.63 -9.58 15.58
N VAL A 397 -1.90 -10.68 15.32
CA VAL A 397 -2.04 -11.93 16.08
C VAL A 397 -1.80 -11.69 17.58
N ARG A 398 -0.76 -10.93 17.94
CA ARG A 398 -0.46 -10.60 19.33
C ARG A 398 -1.59 -9.81 19.99
N VAL A 399 -2.07 -8.76 19.34
CA VAL A 399 -3.16 -7.91 19.85
C VAL A 399 -4.42 -8.73 20.08
N LEU A 400 -4.85 -9.51 19.08
CA LEU A 400 -6.04 -10.36 19.22
C LEU A 400 -5.85 -11.46 20.27
N SER A 401 -4.63 -11.94 20.50
CA SER A 401 -4.35 -12.93 21.54
C SER A 401 -4.45 -12.34 22.94
N GLN A 402 -4.05 -11.07 23.12
CA GLN A 402 -4.27 -10.35 24.38
C GLN A 402 -5.76 -10.06 24.60
N VAL A 403 -6.48 -9.64 23.55
CA VAL A 403 -7.94 -9.49 23.60
C VAL A 403 -8.61 -10.81 24.00
N ARG A 404 -8.19 -11.93 23.41
CA ARG A 404 -8.68 -13.27 23.77
C ARG A 404 -8.49 -13.56 25.26
N ALA A 405 -7.29 -13.31 25.79
CA ALA A 405 -6.98 -13.59 27.18
C ALA A 405 -7.89 -12.77 28.12
N VAL A 406 -7.99 -11.46 27.90
CA VAL A 406 -8.83 -10.57 28.70
C VAL A 406 -10.30 -10.96 28.61
N VAL A 407 -10.84 -11.18 27.40
CA VAL A 407 -12.26 -11.51 27.23
C VAL A 407 -12.59 -12.88 27.81
N ASN A 408 -11.74 -13.89 27.63
CA ASN A 408 -11.98 -15.21 28.21
C ASN A 408 -11.92 -15.20 29.74
N GLU A 409 -11.06 -14.36 30.32
CA GLU A 409 -10.99 -14.16 31.77
C GLU A 409 -12.29 -13.50 32.27
N LEU A 410 -12.71 -12.41 31.64
CA LEU A 410 -13.98 -11.74 31.96
C LEU A 410 -15.19 -12.68 31.83
N ILE A 411 -15.22 -13.53 30.80
CA ILE A 411 -16.26 -14.56 30.64
C ILE A 411 -16.22 -15.57 31.78
N SER A 412 -15.04 -15.90 32.29
CA SER A 412 -14.89 -16.86 33.38
C SER A 412 -15.36 -16.29 34.73
N ILE A 413 -15.18 -14.99 34.95
CA ILE A 413 -15.56 -14.30 36.19
C ILE A 413 -17.03 -13.88 36.18
N HIS A 414 -17.50 -13.27 35.08
CA HIS A 414 -18.80 -12.59 35.01
C HIS A 414 -19.80 -13.28 34.07
N GLY A 415 -19.41 -14.38 33.42
CA GLY A 415 -20.22 -15.00 32.38
C GLY A 415 -20.14 -14.25 31.04
N LYS A 416 -20.87 -14.77 30.04
CA LYS A 416 -20.84 -14.22 28.68
C LYS A 416 -21.49 -12.83 28.65
N PRO A 417 -20.78 -11.78 28.18
CA PRO A 417 -21.37 -10.44 28.10
C PRO A 417 -22.55 -10.42 27.11
N THR A 418 -23.49 -9.49 27.30
CA THR A 418 -24.62 -9.29 26.40
C THR A 418 -24.22 -8.53 25.13
N GLU A 419 -23.31 -7.57 25.28
CA GLU A 419 -22.76 -6.76 24.19
C GLU A 419 -21.27 -6.51 24.42
N ILE A 420 -20.49 -6.46 23.33
CA ILE A 420 -19.09 -6.02 23.37
C ILE A 420 -18.93 -4.80 22.48
N ARG A 421 -18.44 -3.70 23.07
CA ARG A 421 -18.07 -2.48 22.36
C ARG A 421 -16.57 -2.40 22.22
N ILE A 422 -16.09 -2.22 20.99
CA ILE A 422 -14.67 -2.05 20.73
C ILE A 422 -14.38 -0.72 20.05
N GLU A 423 -13.37 -0.02 20.59
CA GLU A 423 -12.67 1.04 19.89
C GLU A 423 -11.25 0.57 19.59
N LEU A 424 -10.80 0.73 18.36
CA LEU A 424 -9.46 0.31 17.95
C LEU A 424 -8.65 1.50 17.46
N ALA A 425 -7.43 1.59 17.98
CA ALA A 425 -6.50 2.63 17.62
C ALA A 425 -6.16 2.57 16.13
N ARG A 426 -6.38 3.67 15.42
CA ARG A 426 -6.12 3.83 13.97
C ARG A 426 -4.65 3.57 13.58
N SER A 427 -3.73 3.55 14.55
CA SER A 427 -2.27 3.61 14.34
C SER A 427 -1.57 2.26 14.11
N GLN A 428 -2.19 1.12 14.44
CA GLN A 428 -1.47 -0.16 14.43
C GLN A 428 -1.03 -0.63 13.03
N LYS A 429 -1.65 -0.12 11.95
CA LYS A 429 -1.28 -0.43 10.55
C LYS A 429 -0.35 0.57 9.89
N LEU A 430 -0.04 1.69 10.54
CA LEU A 430 0.81 2.70 9.93
C LEU A 430 2.25 2.21 9.93
N SER A 431 2.87 2.19 8.75
CA SER A 431 4.30 2.02 8.56
C SER A 431 5.09 3.06 9.34
N THR A 432 6.37 2.80 9.59
CA THR A 432 7.26 3.77 10.27
C THR A 432 7.26 5.12 9.58
N ARG A 433 7.21 5.13 8.23
CA ARG A 433 7.13 6.37 7.44
C ARG A 433 5.80 7.10 7.66
N GLU A 434 4.68 6.38 7.64
CA GLU A 434 3.36 6.97 7.88
C GLU A 434 3.25 7.56 9.30
N ARG A 435 3.78 6.87 10.32
CA ARG A 435 3.81 7.38 11.70
C ARG A 435 4.66 8.65 11.80
N GLN A 436 5.87 8.63 11.23
CA GLN A 436 6.75 9.81 11.19
C GLN A 436 6.10 10.99 10.47
N ALA A 437 5.35 10.73 9.40
CA ALA A 437 4.65 11.77 8.65
C ALA A 437 3.51 12.39 9.48
N ILE A 438 2.74 11.57 10.21
CA ILE A 438 1.72 12.06 11.15
C ILE A 438 2.36 12.84 12.30
N ASP A 439 3.49 12.38 12.85
CA ASP A 439 4.19 13.09 13.92
C ASP A 439 4.72 14.45 13.45
N ARG A 440 5.30 14.52 12.24
CA ARG A 440 5.71 15.78 11.61
C ARG A 440 4.52 16.71 11.40
N LEU A 441 3.40 16.19 10.91
CA LEU A 441 2.17 16.95 10.73
C LEU A 441 1.65 17.52 12.06
N ASN A 442 1.57 16.69 13.09
CA ASN A 442 1.13 17.12 14.42
C ASN A 442 2.05 18.19 15.00
N LYS A 443 3.37 18.07 14.79
CA LYS A 443 4.35 19.07 15.21
C LYS A 443 4.16 20.40 14.47
N SER A 444 3.98 20.34 13.15
CA SER A 444 3.72 21.54 12.32
C SER A 444 2.41 22.23 12.71
N LEU A 445 1.32 21.48 12.91
CA LEU A 445 0.03 22.03 13.36
C LEU A 445 0.11 22.68 14.74
N LYS A 446 0.96 22.11 15.63
CA LYS A 446 1.21 22.68 16.95
C LYS A 446 1.96 24.01 16.84
N GLN A 447 3.02 24.05 16.04
CA GLN A 447 3.81 25.25 15.82
C GLN A 447 2.97 26.38 15.20
N GLU A 448 2.21 26.09 14.14
CA GLU A 448 1.31 27.07 13.50
C GLU A 448 0.29 27.63 14.51
N ARG A 449 -0.24 26.79 15.41
CA ARG A 449 -1.14 27.22 16.47
C ARG A 449 -0.46 28.13 17.49
N GLU A 450 0.77 27.81 17.90
CA GLU A 450 1.57 28.65 18.81
C GLU A 450 1.89 30.02 18.16
N GLU A 451 2.21 30.05 16.87
CA GLU A 451 2.45 31.27 16.10
C GLU A 451 1.20 32.14 15.98
N ILE A 452 0.03 31.55 15.65
CA ILE A 452 -1.24 32.28 15.59
C ILE A 452 -1.60 32.84 16.97
N ALA A 453 -1.45 32.03 18.03
CA ALA A 453 -1.75 32.45 19.40
C ALA A 453 -0.89 33.66 19.81
N ALA A 454 0.43 33.63 19.53
CA ALA A 454 1.32 34.75 19.79
C ALA A 454 0.94 35.99 18.98
N TRP A 455 0.59 35.82 17.70
CA TRP A 455 0.19 36.91 16.81
C TRP A 455 -1.13 37.58 17.24
N LEU A 456 -2.09 36.80 17.77
CA LEU A 456 -3.34 37.31 18.35
C LEU A 456 -3.09 38.06 19.67
N GLY A 457 -2.21 37.53 20.52
CA GLY A 457 -1.82 38.17 21.78
C GLY A 457 -1.17 39.54 21.58
N GLN A 458 -0.41 39.74 20.50
CA GLN A 458 0.15 41.07 20.14
C GLN A 458 -0.90 42.12 19.74
N ARG A 459 -2.16 41.72 19.54
CA ARG A 459 -3.26 42.58 19.08
C ARG A 459 -4.41 42.63 20.08
N ASP A 460 -4.13 42.30 21.34
CA ASP A 460 -5.09 42.26 22.44
C ASP A 460 -6.32 41.37 22.16
N VAL A 461 -6.16 40.34 21.33
CA VAL A 461 -7.18 39.32 21.10
C VAL A 461 -6.85 38.08 21.93
N ASP A 462 -7.83 37.61 22.71
CA ASP A 462 -7.71 36.37 23.48
C ASP A 462 -7.33 35.18 22.57
N ALA A 463 -6.23 34.51 22.92
CA ALA A 463 -5.64 33.42 22.15
C ALA A 463 -6.29 32.05 22.44
N SER A 464 -7.59 32.01 22.74
CA SER A 464 -8.32 30.76 22.93
C SER A 464 -8.38 29.90 21.66
N ASP A 465 -8.53 28.59 21.84
CA ASP A 465 -8.68 27.59 20.76
C ASP A 465 -9.72 28.00 19.72
N THR A 466 -10.80 28.63 20.17
CA THR A 466 -11.90 29.09 19.33
C THR A 466 -11.46 30.26 18.44
N ASN A 467 -10.71 31.22 18.97
CA ASN A 467 -10.24 32.38 18.22
C ASN A 467 -9.13 32.00 17.24
N VAL A 468 -8.24 31.08 17.62
CA VAL A 468 -7.26 30.48 16.70
C VAL A 468 -7.97 29.78 15.53
N LEU A 469 -9.04 29.03 15.82
CA LEU A 469 -9.84 28.37 14.78
C LEU A 469 -10.56 29.37 13.87
N ARG A 470 -11.15 30.44 14.43
CA ARG A 470 -11.78 31.53 13.67
C ARG A 470 -10.80 32.18 12.72
N PHE A 471 -9.61 32.54 13.21
CA PHE A 471 -8.54 33.14 12.42
C PHE A 471 -8.08 32.22 11.28
N ARG A 472 -7.89 30.93 11.57
CA ARG A 472 -7.51 29.94 10.55
C ARG A 472 -8.56 29.82 9.45
N LEU A 473 -9.84 29.71 9.81
CA LEU A 473 -10.95 29.63 8.85
C LEU A 473 -11.09 30.92 8.03
N TRP A 474 -10.90 32.09 8.65
CA TRP A 474 -10.92 33.40 7.98
C TRP A 474 -9.83 33.53 6.92
N ARG A 475 -8.59 33.15 7.25
CA ARG A 475 -7.48 33.14 6.28
C ARG A 475 -7.72 32.12 5.16
N GLU A 476 -8.27 30.95 5.51
CA GLU A 476 -8.56 29.90 4.53
C GLU A 476 -9.58 30.35 3.48
N SER A 477 -10.62 31.11 3.88
CA SER A 477 -11.66 31.62 2.98
C SER A 477 -11.30 32.95 2.31
N SER A 478 -10.01 33.32 2.28
CA SER A 478 -9.53 34.61 1.74
C SER A 478 -10.27 35.82 2.32
N HIS A 479 -10.59 35.75 3.61
CA HIS A 479 -11.29 36.77 4.38
C HIS A 479 -12.76 36.99 3.97
N GLN A 480 -13.33 36.11 3.15
CA GLN A 480 -14.68 36.23 2.61
C GLN A 480 -15.64 35.21 3.25
N CYS A 481 -16.89 35.62 3.45
CA CYS A 481 -17.99 34.69 3.72
C CYS A 481 -18.39 33.98 2.43
N LEU A 482 -18.20 32.66 2.34
CA LEU A 482 -18.46 31.91 1.10
C LEU A 482 -19.96 31.83 0.72
N TYR A 483 -20.88 32.04 1.66
CA TYR A 483 -22.33 31.98 1.39
C TYR A 483 -22.89 33.26 0.76
N CYS A 484 -22.43 34.45 1.17
CA CYS A 484 -22.94 35.73 0.63
C CYS A 484 -21.89 36.55 -0.13
N GLY A 485 -20.61 36.23 0.01
CA GLY A 485 -19.52 36.96 -0.61
C GLY A 485 -19.06 38.22 0.15
N CYS A 486 -19.63 38.53 1.31
CA CYS A 486 -19.17 39.70 2.08
C CYS A 486 -17.75 39.49 2.63
N MET A 487 -16.95 40.55 2.62
CA MET A 487 -15.64 40.55 3.26
C MET A 487 -15.81 40.71 4.77
N LEU A 488 -15.15 39.86 5.54
CA LEU A 488 -15.12 39.93 7.00
C LEU A 488 -13.84 40.67 7.41
N SER A 489 -13.98 41.81 8.07
CA SER A 489 -12.84 42.54 8.63
C SER A 489 -12.25 41.80 9.83
N PHE A 490 -11.01 42.12 10.21
CA PHE A 490 -10.33 41.51 11.34
C PHE A 490 -11.17 41.55 12.63
N ASN A 491 -11.79 42.69 12.94
CA ASN A 491 -12.61 42.86 14.14
C ASN A 491 -13.91 42.03 14.07
N GLN A 492 -14.51 41.90 12.87
CA GLN A 492 -15.73 41.11 12.68
C GLN A 492 -15.52 39.61 12.88
N VAL A 493 -14.30 39.10 12.70
CA VAL A 493 -13.95 37.67 12.88
C VAL A 493 -14.17 37.20 14.32
N PHE A 494 -13.87 38.06 15.29
CA PHE A 494 -13.95 37.71 16.72
C PHE A 494 -15.27 38.15 17.37
N ALA A 495 -16.05 38.99 16.70
CA ALA A 495 -17.38 39.41 17.14
C ALA A 495 -18.44 38.37 16.76
N SER A 496 -18.96 37.63 17.75
CA SER A 496 -19.91 36.51 17.56
C SER A 496 -21.27 36.89 16.98
N ASN A 497 -21.65 38.16 17.10
CA ASN A 497 -22.84 38.75 16.48
C ASN A 497 -22.63 39.09 14.99
N GLN A 498 -21.38 39.16 14.51
CA GLN A 498 -21.03 39.50 13.13
C GLN A 498 -20.58 38.27 12.33
N SER A 499 -19.83 37.35 12.95
CA SER A 499 -19.39 36.12 12.30
C SER A 499 -19.44 34.89 13.21
N GLN A 500 -19.73 33.75 12.61
CA GLN A 500 -19.93 32.48 13.29
C GLN A 500 -19.28 31.33 12.53
N ILE A 501 -18.84 30.31 13.26
CA ILE A 501 -18.36 29.07 12.67
C ILE A 501 -19.58 28.23 12.30
N ASP A 502 -19.81 28.04 11.01
CA ASP A 502 -20.87 27.16 10.50
C ASP A 502 -20.33 25.76 10.21
N HIS A 503 -21.19 24.75 10.39
CA HIS A 503 -20.96 23.39 9.90
C HIS A 503 -21.67 23.19 8.56
N ILE A 504 -20.90 23.01 7.49
CA ILE A 504 -21.42 22.82 6.12
C ILE A 504 -22.50 21.73 6.13
N TRP A 505 -22.19 20.57 6.70
CA TRP A 505 -23.23 19.63 7.10
C TRP A 505 -23.65 19.90 8.53
N PRO A 506 -24.96 20.01 8.78
CA PRO A 506 -25.45 20.28 10.11
C PRO A 506 -24.90 19.27 11.12
N TYR A 507 -24.30 19.81 12.19
CA TYR A 507 -23.70 19.01 13.24
C TYR A 507 -24.76 18.11 13.90
N SER A 508 -25.96 18.63 14.14
CA SER A 508 -27.10 17.90 14.71
C SER A 508 -27.52 16.66 13.89
N ARG A 509 -27.11 16.54 12.63
CA ARG A 509 -27.46 15.41 11.73
C ARG A 509 -26.28 14.48 11.50
N THR A 510 -25.06 15.01 11.54
CA THR A 510 -23.85 14.28 11.13
C THR A 510 -22.83 14.09 12.23
N LEU A 511 -22.93 14.78 13.37
CA LEU A 511 -21.90 14.79 14.41
C LEU A 511 -20.47 15.11 13.90
N ASP A 512 -20.32 15.65 12.69
CA ASP A 512 -19.04 15.86 12.04
C ASP A 512 -18.46 17.24 12.41
N ASP A 513 -17.72 17.31 13.51
CA ASP A 513 -17.04 18.54 13.95
C ASP A 513 -15.64 18.74 13.33
N ARG A 514 -15.26 17.94 12.32
CA ARG A 514 -13.92 18.07 11.74
C ARG A 514 -13.75 19.45 11.10
N TYR A 515 -12.51 19.92 11.08
CA TYR A 515 -12.13 21.18 10.41
C TYR A 515 -12.61 21.26 8.94
N ILE A 516 -12.66 20.11 8.25
CA ILE A 516 -13.15 19.96 6.88
C ILE A 516 -14.68 20.14 6.73
N ASN A 517 -15.41 20.24 7.84
CA ASN A 517 -16.84 20.57 7.86
C ASN A 517 -17.12 22.01 8.28
N LYS A 518 -16.09 22.80 8.61
CA LYS A 518 -16.25 24.12 9.22
C LYS A 518 -15.94 25.25 8.24
N LEU A 519 -16.70 26.33 8.32
CA LEU A 519 -16.45 27.60 7.63
C LEU A 519 -16.66 28.76 8.60
N LEU A 520 -15.95 29.87 8.39
CA LEU A 520 -16.32 31.12 9.04
C LEU A 520 -17.26 31.90 8.10
N VAL A 521 -18.45 32.20 8.56
CA VAL A 521 -19.50 32.85 7.77
C VAL A 521 -20.11 34.02 8.53
N CYS A 522 -20.80 34.89 7.81
CA CYS A 522 -21.55 35.99 8.40
C CYS A 522 -22.66 35.45 9.32
N ALA A 523 -22.94 36.11 10.45
CA ALA A 523 -23.91 35.62 11.42
C ALA A 523 -25.32 35.48 10.81
N SER A 524 -25.73 36.42 9.94
CA SER A 524 -27.00 36.34 9.20
C SER A 524 -27.05 35.15 8.25
N CYS A 525 -25.94 34.81 7.59
CA CYS A 525 -25.82 33.66 6.70
C CYS A 525 -25.98 32.34 7.46
N ASN A 526 -25.37 32.24 8.65
CA ASN A 526 -25.47 31.07 9.51
C ASN A 526 -26.89 30.87 10.03
N LEU A 527 -27.51 31.97 10.49
CA LEU A 527 -28.90 31.98 10.93
C LEU A 527 -29.86 31.58 9.81
N GLU A 528 -29.65 32.12 8.60
CA GLU A 528 -30.47 31.81 7.42
C GLU A 528 -30.40 30.31 7.06
N LYS A 529 -29.19 29.72 7.13
CA LYS A 529 -28.96 28.29 6.85
C LYS A 529 -29.64 27.38 7.88
N GLY A 530 -29.52 27.71 9.17
CA GLY A 530 -30.06 26.90 10.25
C GLY A 530 -29.59 25.44 10.18
N ASN A 531 -30.52 24.51 10.38
CA ASN A 531 -30.23 23.07 10.43
C ASN A 531 -30.24 22.36 9.05
N ALA A 532 -30.17 23.12 7.96
CA ALA A 532 -30.13 22.61 6.58
C ALA A 532 -28.70 22.59 6.02
N THR A 533 -28.47 21.78 4.99
CA THR A 533 -27.25 21.87 4.18
C THR A 533 -27.33 23.10 3.26
N PRO A 534 -26.22 23.61 2.73
CA PRO A 534 -26.26 24.70 1.76
C PRO A 534 -27.12 24.39 0.53
N PHE A 535 -27.04 23.16 0.00
CA PHE A 535 -27.90 22.73 -1.12
C PHE A 535 -29.38 22.69 -0.73
N GLU A 536 -29.73 22.15 0.45
CA GLU A 536 -31.11 22.14 0.92
C GLU A 536 -31.65 23.56 1.12
N LYS A 537 -30.82 24.49 1.61
CA LYS A 537 -31.24 25.85 1.90
C LYS A 537 -31.37 26.71 0.65
N TRP A 538 -30.39 26.65 -0.25
CA TRP A 538 -30.27 27.59 -1.37
C TRP A 538 -30.33 26.95 -2.74
N GLY A 539 -30.31 25.62 -2.86
CA GLY A 539 -30.26 24.90 -4.14
C GLY A 539 -31.49 25.08 -5.03
N SER A 540 -32.64 25.45 -4.47
CA SER A 540 -33.85 25.80 -5.23
C SER A 540 -33.82 27.23 -5.81
N ASN A 541 -32.95 28.11 -5.29
CA ASN A 541 -32.73 29.45 -5.82
C ASN A 541 -31.57 29.43 -6.80
N SER A 542 -31.87 29.31 -8.10
CA SER A 542 -30.88 29.15 -9.17
C SER A 542 -29.81 30.24 -9.20
N GLU A 543 -30.17 31.49 -8.88
CA GLU A 543 -29.25 32.62 -8.85
C GLU A 543 -28.32 32.57 -7.63
N LYS A 544 -28.88 32.50 -6.42
CA LYS A 544 -28.09 32.44 -5.17
C LYS A 544 -27.22 31.18 -5.13
N TRP A 545 -27.74 30.06 -5.63
CA TRP A 545 -27.00 28.81 -5.72
C TRP A 545 -25.80 28.91 -6.64
N ARG A 546 -25.98 29.47 -7.85
CA ARG A 546 -24.88 29.68 -8.82
C ARG A 546 -23.79 30.56 -8.25
N GLN A 547 -24.15 31.63 -7.53
CA GLN A 547 -23.18 32.51 -6.87
C GLN A 547 -22.40 31.79 -5.77
N ILE A 548 -23.07 30.98 -4.95
CA ILE A 548 -22.42 30.17 -3.92
C ILE A 548 -21.45 29.17 -4.59
N THR A 549 -21.92 28.37 -5.55
CA THR A 549 -21.07 27.37 -6.21
C THR A 549 -19.89 28.01 -6.92
N SER A 550 -20.11 29.13 -7.61
CA SER A 550 -19.04 29.90 -8.27
C SER A 550 -17.97 30.37 -7.29
N ARG A 551 -18.32 30.88 -6.10
CA ARG A 551 -17.33 31.23 -5.07
C ARG A 551 -16.54 30.02 -4.57
N PHE A 552 -17.18 28.86 -4.43
CA PHE A 552 -16.47 27.62 -4.06
C PHE A 552 -15.59 27.08 -5.19
N ASP A 553 -16.00 27.23 -6.45
CA ASP A 553 -15.20 26.90 -7.64
C ASP A 553 -13.96 27.78 -7.71
N ASP A 554 -14.13 29.10 -7.64
CA ASP A 554 -13.06 30.08 -7.55
C ASP A 554 -12.09 29.77 -6.40
N TRP A 555 -12.62 29.39 -5.23
CA TRP A 555 -11.81 29.05 -4.07
C TRP A 555 -10.99 27.76 -4.27
N VAL A 556 -11.55 26.78 -5.00
CA VAL A 556 -10.82 25.57 -5.40
C VAL A 556 -9.77 25.88 -6.46
N GLU A 557 -10.06 26.73 -7.43
CA GLU A 557 -9.15 27.09 -8.53
C GLU A 557 -8.00 27.98 -8.08
N LYS A 558 -8.29 28.98 -7.23
CA LYS A 558 -7.30 29.91 -6.66
C LYS A 558 -6.33 29.24 -5.69
N LYS A 559 -6.42 27.91 -5.50
CA LYS A 559 -5.67 27.06 -4.56
C LYS A 559 -4.69 27.90 -3.78
N VAL A 560 -5.11 28.39 -2.62
CA VAL A 560 -4.16 28.96 -1.65
C VAL A 560 -3.02 27.96 -1.62
N LYS A 561 -1.79 28.40 -1.93
CA LYS A 561 -0.60 27.57 -1.78
C LYS A 561 -0.51 27.22 -0.30
N THR A 562 -1.30 26.25 0.14
CA THR A 562 -1.28 25.71 1.49
C THR A 562 0.02 24.96 1.57
N ASP A 563 1.03 25.68 2.05
CA ASP A 563 2.28 25.29 2.66
C ASP A 563 2.93 24.00 2.10
N ASP A 564 4.16 24.18 1.60
CA ASP A 564 5.11 23.18 1.08
C ASP A 564 5.31 21.91 1.96
N VAL A 565 4.69 21.82 3.13
CA VAL A 565 4.78 20.73 4.11
C VAL A 565 4.08 19.45 3.64
N PHE A 566 3.08 19.51 2.75
CA PHE A 566 2.24 18.36 2.40
C PHE A 566 2.68 17.57 1.15
N ARG A 567 3.70 18.04 0.42
CA ARG A 567 4.12 17.46 -0.87
C ARG A 567 4.74 16.05 -0.73
N ASP A 568 5.30 15.74 0.44
CA ASP A 568 6.00 14.47 0.71
C ASP A 568 5.14 13.36 1.34
N LEU A 569 3.84 13.61 1.57
CA LEU A 569 2.94 12.58 2.09
C LEU A 569 2.33 11.78 0.93
N SER A 570 2.35 10.45 1.01
CA SER A 570 1.64 9.57 0.07
C SER A 570 0.16 9.95 -0.07
N GLU A 571 -0.44 9.74 -1.25
CA GLU A 571 -1.84 10.05 -1.58
C GLU A 571 -2.86 9.54 -0.54
N SER A 572 -2.61 8.37 0.06
CA SER A 572 -3.45 7.81 1.13
C SER A 572 -3.38 8.60 2.45
N LEU A 573 -2.21 9.15 2.80
CA LEU A 573 -2.02 10.04 3.94
C LEU A 573 -2.49 11.46 3.64
N GLN A 574 -2.41 11.92 2.39
CA GLN A 574 -3.03 13.18 1.98
C GLN A 574 -4.56 13.10 2.15
N ASN A 575 -5.18 11.95 1.92
CA ASN A 575 -6.60 11.73 2.20
C ASN A 575 -6.94 11.70 3.70
N LEU A 576 -5.98 11.33 4.57
CA LEU A 576 -6.09 11.39 6.04
C LEU A 576 -5.73 12.76 6.63
N ALA A 577 -4.79 13.47 6.02
CA ALA A 577 -4.30 14.80 6.40
C ALA A 577 -5.03 15.94 5.68
N GLY A 578 -5.94 15.63 4.75
CA GLY A 578 -6.77 16.61 4.05
C GLY A 578 -6.03 17.43 2.98
N GLY A 579 -5.21 16.79 2.17
CA GLY A 579 -4.51 17.37 1.01
C GLY A 579 -5.44 17.87 -0.12
N ASN A 580 -6.76 17.76 0.06
CA ASN A 580 -7.72 18.47 -0.77
C ASN A 580 -8.93 18.98 0.07
N ARG A 581 -8.67 19.51 1.27
CA ARG A 581 -9.69 20.01 2.23
C ARG A 581 -10.71 20.94 1.58
N ILE A 582 -10.24 21.86 0.74
CA ILE A 582 -11.08 22.85 0.05
C ILE A 582 -12.02 22.16 -0.95
N SER A 583 -11.52 21.24 -1.78
CA SER A 583 -12.38 20.47 -2.69
C SER A 583 -13.36 19.55 -1.95
N VAL A 584 -12.97 19.02 -0.79
CA VAL A 584 -13.90 18.25 0.04
C VAL A 584 -14.98 19.16 0.61
N LYS A 585 -14.64 20.33 1.16
CA LYS A 585 -15.63 21.33 1.63
C LYS A 585 -16.60 21.69 0.51
N ARG A 586 -16.10 21.96 -0.70
CA ARG A 586 -16.91 22.16 -1.90
C ARG A 586 -17.84 20.97 -2.18
N LYS A 587 -17.32 19.74 -2.19
CA LYS A 587 -18.14 18.55 -2.40
C LYS A 587 -19.28 18.47 -1.38
N ARG A 588 -19.00 18.75 -0.10
CA ARG A 588 -20.01 18.74 0.98
C ARG A 588 -21.13 19.75 0.77
N VAL A 589 -20.79 20.93 0.24
CA VAL A 589 -21.78 21.97 -0.10
C VAL A 589 -22.78 21.43 -1.13
N LEU A 590 -22.33 20.62 -2.09
CA LEU A 590 -23.15 20.05 -3.17
C LEU A 590 -23.93 18.78 -2.80
N GLU A 591 -23.64 18.14 -1.65
CA GLU A 591 -24.24 16.84 -1.27
C GLU A 591 -25.70 17.02 -0.76
N THR A 592 -26.58 16.11 -1.19
CA THR A 592 -28.01 16.09 -0.82
C THR A 592 -28.27 15.28 0.46
N LYS A 593 -29.52 15.25 0.95
CA LYS A 593 -29.92 14.52 2.16
C LYS A 593 -29.61 13.01 2.11
N SER A 594 -29.83 12.36 0.97
CA SER A 594 -29.53 10.93 0.76
C SER A 594 -28.02 10.68 0.78
N ASP A 595 -27.24 11.55 0.12
CA ASP A 595 -25.78 11.43 0.04
C ASP A 595 -25.11 11.54 1.41
N ILE A 596 -25.68 12.36 2.30
CA ILE A 596 -25.18 12.52 3.67
C ILE A 596 -25.43 11.27 4.50
N VAL A 597 -26.63 10.69 4.45
CA VAL A 597 -26.96 9.51 5.28
C VAL A 597 -26.16 8.29 4.84
N GLU A 598 -26.11 8.00 3.55
CA GLU A 598 -25.36 6.86 3.01
C GLU A 598 -23.84 7.11 3.07
N GLY A 599 -23.39 8.29 2.66
CA GLY A 599 -21.98 8.65 2.61
C GLY A 599 -21.34 8.84 4.00
N PHE A 600 -22.08 9.31 5.01
CA PHE A 600 -21.57 9.46 6.38
C PHE A 600 -21.47 8.12 7.11
N LEU A 601 -22.51 7.27 7.07
CA LEU A 601 -22.46 5.92 7.65
C LEU A 601 -21.35 5.09 6.99
N ALA A 602 -21.27 5.10 5.65
CA ALA A 602 -20.24 4.37 4.91
C ALA A 602 -18.82 4.86 5.24
N ARG A 603 -18.59 6.19 5.38
CA ARG A 603 -17.28 6.77 5.75
C ARG A 603 -16.88 6.46 7.20
N GLN A 604 -17.84 6.40 8.13
CA GLN A 604 -17.63 5.99 9.52
C GLN A 604 -17.30 4.49 9.64
N LEU A 605 -17.98 3.64 8.86
CA LEU A 605 -17.74 2.19 8.81
C LEU A 605 -16.42 1.85 8.09
N HIS A 606 -16.07 2.57 7.01
CA HIS A 606 -14.80 2.40 6.28
C HIS A 606 -13.55 2.84 7.05
N THR A 607 -13.68 3.72 8.06
CA THR A 607 -12.55 4.16 8.90
C THR A 607 -12.15 3.13 9.98
N THR A 608 -12.83 1.99 10.04
CA THR A 608 -12.42 0.84 10.86
C THR A 608 -11.36 0.05 10.09
N GLY A 609 -10.10 0.15 10.52
CA GLY A 609 -8.98 -0.55 9.88
C GLY A 609 -9.21 -2.06 9.81
N TYR A 610 -8.45 -2.78 8.98
CA TYR A 610 -8.58 -4.25 8.87
C TYR A 610 -8.41 -4.99 10.21
N ALA A 611 -7.64 -4.47 11.16
CA ALA A 611 -7.56 -5.02 12.52
C ALA A 611 -8.89 -4.88 13.28
N SER A 612 -9.67 -3.82 13.03
CA SER A 612 -10.99 -3.60 13.62
C SER A 612 -12.05 -4.53 13.08
N ARG A 613 -12.05 -4.75 11.76
CA ARG A 613 -12.92 -5.76 11.17
C ARG A 613 -12.58 -7.15 11.69
N LEU A 614 -11.29 -7.50 11.74
CA LEU A 614 -10.85 -8.78 12.31
C LEU A 614 -11.22 -8.94 13.79
N ALA A 615 -11.01 -7.91 14.62
CA ALA A 615 -11.37 -7.98 16.03
C ALA A 615 -12.88 -8.15 16.23
N ARG A 616 -13.70 -7.43 15.45
CA ARG A 616 -15.14 -7.61 15.44
C ARG A 616 -15.52 -9.02 15.04
N ASP A 617 -14.98 -9.52 13.92
CA ASP A 617 -15.29 -10.84 13.40
C ASP A 617 -14.83 -11.94 14.39
N TYR A 618 -13.71 -11.72 15.07
CA TYR A 618 -13.18 -12.61 16.10
C TYR A 618 -14.06 -12.67 17.34
N LEU A 619 -14.44 -11.50 17.87
CA LEU A 619 -15.35 -11.41 19.02
C LEU A 619 -16.75 -11.90 18.67
N GLY A 620 -17.17 -11.70 17.42
CA GLY A 620 -18.44 -12.19 16.88
C GLY A 620 -18.56 -13.71 16.94
N LEU A 621 -17.44 -14.46 16.98
CA LEU A 621 -17.47 -15.91 17.21
C LEU A 621 -18.18 -16.28 18.52
N LEU A 622 -18.22 -15.39 19.52
CA LEU A 622 -18.96 -15.63 20.76
C LEU A 622 -20.48 -15.59 20.52
N TYR A 623 -20.96 -14.82 19.54
CA TYR A 623 -22.39 -14.53 19.38
C TYR A 623 -23.02 -15.18 18.13
N GLY A 624 -22.20 -15.70 17.22
CA GLY A 624 -22.70 -16.29 15.98
C GLY A 624 -23.39 -15.22 15.11
N GLU A 625 -24.65 -15.46 14.72
CA GLU A 625 -25.45 -14.52 13.94
C GLU A 625 -26.00 -13.34 14.75
N GLN A 626 -25.99 -13.44 16.08
CA GLN A 626 -26.40 -12.34 16.94
C GLN A 626 -25.34 -11.24 16.86
N ASN A 627 -25.67 -10.13 16.20
CA ASN A 627 -24.74 -9.02 15.95
C ASN A 627 -24.54 -8.13 17.19
N SER A 628 -24.05 -8.73 18.28
CA SER A 628 -23.84 -8.10 19.60
C SER A 628 -22.44 -7.49 19.78
N VAL A 629 -21.64 -7.40 18.71
CA VAL A 629 -20.34 -6.72 18.73
C VAL A 629 -20.46 -5.40 17.99
N LYS A 630 -20.38 -4.29 18.72
CA LYS A 630 -20.44 -2.94 18.16
C LYS A 630 -19.03 -2.38 18.00
N VAL A 631 -18.72 -1.90 16.80
CA VAL A 631 -17.46 -1.20 16.53
C VAL A 631 -17.76 0.27 16.45
N SER A 632 -17.24 1.03 17.41
CA SER A 632 -17.38 2.47 17.41
C SER A 632 -16.22 3.11 16.67
N SER A 633 -16.51 4.09 15.81
CA SER A 633 -15.45 4.90 15.22
C SER A 633 -14.87 5.80 16.31
N GLY A 634 -13.54 5.84 16.42
CA GLY A 634 -12.84 6.63 17.43
C GLY A 634 -13.13 8.14 17.38
N PHE A 635 -13.86 8.65 16.39
CA PHE A 635 -14.20 10.07 16.28
C PHE A 635 -15.42 10.44 17.13
N ILE A 636 -16.49 9.64 17.08
CA ILE A 636 -17.71 9.90 17.87
C ILE A 636 -17.44 9.58 19.33
N THR A 637 -16.79 8.45 19.61
CA THR A 637 -16.40 8.09 20.98
C THR A 637 -15.35 9.03 21.55
N ALA A 638 -14.45 9.62 20.76
CA ALA A 638 -13.52 10.64 21.29
C ALA A 638 -14.25 11.89 21.79
N ARG A 639 -15.29 12.36 21.11
CA ARG A 639 -16.05 13.54 21.58
C ARG A 639 -16.92 13.23 22.79
N TYR A 640 -17.59 12.07 22.79
CA TYR A 640 -18.37 11.63 23.95
C TYR A 640 -17.46 11.40 25.17
N ARG A 641 -16.33 10.70 24.98
CA ARG A 641 -15.27 10.55 26.00
C ARG A 641 -14.77 11.91 26.48
N PHE A 642 -14.50 12.85 25.59
CA PHE A 642 -14.01 14.18 25.97
C PHE A 642 -15.03 14.91 26.84
N ALA A 643 -16.30 14.94 26.46
CA ALA A 643 -17.32 15.67 27.19
C ALA A 643 -17.61 15.05 28.57
N LEU A 644 -17.68 13.72 28.67
CA LEU A 644 -17.79 13.03 29.96
C LEU A 644 -16.52 13.17 30.80
N ARG A 645 -15.34 13.09 30.19
CA ARG A 645 -14.06 13.32 30.85
C ARG A 645 -14.01 14.70 31.45
N GLU A 646 -14.31 15.76 30.69
CA GLU A 646 -14.30 17.14 31.20
C GLU A 646 -15.27 17.32 32.36
N ARG A 647 -16.47 16.74 32.27
CA ARG A 647 -17.46 16.77 33.35
C ARG A 647 -16.92 16.20 34.67
N PHE A 648 -16.36 14.99 34.62
CA PHE A 648 -15.88 14.30 35.82
C PHE A 648 -14.41 14.55 36.13
N ALA A 649 -13.71 15.35 35.31
CA ALA A 649 -12.28 15.58 35.47
C ALA A 649 -11.97 16.28 36.79
N ALA A 650 -12.84 17.15 37.30
CA ALA A 650 -12.65 17.79 38.59
C ALA A 650 -12.69 16.77 39.75
N GLU A 651 -13.72 15.92 39.80
CA GLU A 651 -13.89 14.87 40.81
C GLU A 651 -12.75 13.84 40.75
N VAL A 652 -12.35 13.44 39.54
CA VAL A 652 -11.23 12.49 39.35
C VAL A 652 -9.89 13.16 39.68
N ARG A 653 -9.63 14.42 39.27
CA ARG A 653 -8.38 15.14 39.61
C ARG A 653 -8.23 15.37 41.11
N ALA A 654 -9.35 15.62 41.81
CA ALA A 654 -9.33 15.79 43.27
C ALA A 654 -8.73 14.57 43.99
N GLN A 655 -8.91 13.37 43.43
CA GLN A 655 -8.42 12.11 44.01
C GLN A 655 -7.19 11.53 43.29
N LEU A 656 -7.00 11.86 42.01
CA LEU A 656 -5.97 11.35 41.10
C LEU A 656 -5.39 12.49 40.23
N PRO A 657 -4.65 13.46 40.82
CA PRO A 657 -4.23 14.69 40.13
C PRO A 657 -3.33 14.43 38.91
N ASN A 658 -2.51 13.39 38.95
CA ASN A 658 -1.54 13.06 37.89
C ASN A 658 -2.14 12.26 36.71
N LEU A 659 -3.37 11.75 36.83
CA LEU A 659 -3.99 10.90 35.79
C LEU A 659 -4.51 11.71 34.59
N LEU A 660 -4.83 12.99 34.79
CA LEU A 660 -5.54 13.85 33.83
C LEU A 660 -4.83 15.18 33.53
N ASP A 661 -3.56 15.36 33.92
CA ASP A 661 -2.81 16.60 33.69
C ASP A 661 -2.58 16.84 32.18
N HIS A 662 -2.91 18.05 31.74
CA HIS A 662 -2.77 18.53 30.38
C HIS A 662 -1.62 19.53 30.21
N SER A 663 -1.00 19.98 31.32
CA SER A 663 -0.02 21.05 31.37
C SER A 663 1.45 20.57 31.38
N ALA A 664 1.74 19.42 31.99
CA ALA A 664 3.01 18.72 31.80
C ALA A 664 2.91 17.80 30.58
N GLN A 665 4.00 17.66 29.80
CA GLN A 665 4.15 16.70 28.70
C GLN A 665 3.37 15.40 29.00
N LYS A 666 2.29 15.08 28.25
CA LYS A 666 1.47 13.86 28.43
C LYS A 666 2.34 12.72 28.97
N THR A 667 2.31 12.49 30.28
CA THR A 667 3.17 11.49 30.91
C THR A 667 2.57 10.15 30.55
N ARG A 668 3.05 9.56 29.46
CA ARG A 668 2.66 8.21 28.97
C ARG A 668 3.03 7.08 29.95
N ASN A 669 3.40 7.41 31.18
CA ASN A 669 3.85 6.50 32.22
C ASN A 669 2.69 5.92 33.04
N ASP A 670 1.51 6.56 33.04
CA ASP A 670 0.31 5.99 33.67
C ASP A 670 -0.59 5.33 32.62
N HIS A 671 -0.68 4.00 32.64
CA HIS A 671 -1.46 3.21 31.68
C HIS A 671 -2.95 3.10 32.03
N ARG A 672 -3.40 3.60 33.19
CA ARG A 672 -4.80 3.53 33.64
C ARG A 672 -5.76 4.35 32.77
N HIS A 673 -5.26 5.31 32.00
CA HIS A 673 -6.05 6.05 31.02
C HIS A 673 -6.70 5.14 29.95
N HIS A 674 -6.15 3.94 29.69
CA HIS A 674 -6.79 2.96 28.80
C HIS A 674 -8.06 2.35 29.40
N ALA A 675 -8.07 2.10 30.72
CA ALA A 675 -9.26 1.62 31.43
C ALA A 675 -10.32 2.73 31.52
N PHE A 676 -9.88 3.96 31.81
CA PHE A 676 -10.72 5.15 31.76
C PHE A 676 -11.42 5.30 30.41
N ASP A 677 -10.68 5.18 29.30
CA ASP A 677 -11.24 5.21 27.95
C ASP A 677 -12.23 4.06 27.69
N ALA A 678 -11.93 2.85 28.18
CA ALA A 678 -12.78 1.67 28.00
C ALA A 678 -14.15 1.79 28.69
N ILE A 679 -14.20 2.37 29.89
CA ILE A 679 -15.46 2.60 30.62
C ILE A 679 -16.39 3.50 29.82
N PHE A 680 -15.88 4.60 29.26
CA PHE A 680 -16.70 5.50 28.46
C PHE A 680 -17.13 4.89 27.12
N ILE A 681 -16.33 3.99 26.54
CA ILE A 681 -16.73 3.21 25.36
C ILE A 681 -17.87 2.26 25.73
N ALA A 682 -17.83 1.64 26.92
CA ALA A 682 -18.93 0.80 27.41
C ALA A 682 -20.21 1.64 27.60
N LEU A 683 -20.11 2.86 28.13
CA LEU A 683 -21.24 3.77 28.39
C LEU A 683 -21.77 4.51 27.15
N SER A 684 -21.12 4.40 25.98
CA SER A 684 -21.51 5.15 24.77
C SER A 684 -22.60 4.43 23.97
N ASP A 685 -23.84 4.40 24.49
CA ASP A 685 -24.98 3.78 23.80
C ASP A 685 -25.63 4.71 22.77
N ASP A 686 -26.50 4.17 21.91
CA ASP A 686 -27.16 4.94 20.86
C ASP A 686 -28.07 6.05 21.44
N ARG A 687 -28.64 5.84 22.65
CA ARG A 687 -29.48 6.84 23.32
C ARG A 687 -28.66 8.03 23.83
N ALA A 688 -27.54 7.79 24.52
CA ALA A 688 -26.62 8.82 24.98
C ALA A 688 -25.98 9.56 23.80
N ARG A 689 -25.68 8.85 22.70
CA ARG A 689 -25.22 9.48 21.46
C ARG A 689 -26.29 10.40 20.85
N MET A 690 -27.55 9.98 20.83
CA MET A 690 -28.68 10.78 20.34
C MET A 690 -29.03 11.95 21.27
N ALA A 691 -28.91 11.78 22.59
CA ALA A 691 -29.12 12.85 23.57
C ALA A 691 -28.08 13.96 23.39
N LEU A 692 -26.79 13.59 23.30
CA LEU A 692 -25.70 14.52 22.99
C LEU A 692 -25.91 15.26 21.64
N GLN A 693 -26.44 14.53 20.65
CA GLN A 693 -26.74 15.09 19.33
C GLN A 693 -27.85 16.15 19.38
N ARG A 694 -28.85 16.01 20.26
CA ARG A 694 -29.94 16.98 20.46
C ARG A 694 -29.49 18.18 21.29
N GLU A 695 -28.81 17.96 22.41
CA GLU A 695 -28.34 19.04 23.29
C GLU A 695 -27.42 20.02 22.55
N TRP A 696 -26.47 19.49 21.77
CA TRP A 696 -25.54 20.32 21.00
C TRP A 696 -26.16 20.96 19.75
N ALA A 697 -27.28 20.42 19.26
CA ALA A 697 -28.06 21.05 18.19
C ALA A 697 -28.78 22.31 18.67
N ASN A 698 -29.19 22.32 19.95
CA ASN A 698 -29.97 23.39 20.55
C ASN A 698 -29.11 24.51 21.16
N GLY A 699 -27.77 24.36 21.16
CA GLY A 699 -26.85 25.36 21.70
C GLY A 699 -26.83 25.44 23.24
N GLU A 700 -27.56 24.56 23.92
CA GLU A 700 -27.59 24.47 25.38
C GLU A 700 -26.35 23.71 25.87
N LYS A 701 -25.54 24.35 26.72
CA LYS A 701 -24.48 23.67 27.48
C LYS A 701 -25.08 22.94 28.69
N ASN A 702 -26.03 22.04 28.48
CA ASN A 702 -26.50 21.21 29.58
C ASN A 702 -25.53 20.02 29.79
N PRO A 703 -25.12 19.74 31.05
CA PRO A 703 -24.15 18.70 31.34
C PRO A 703 -24.79 17.31 31.23
N ILE A 704 -24.14 16.40 30.47
CA ILE A 704 -24.51 15.04 30.02
C ILE A 704 -25.33 14.05 30.90
N PRO A 705 -26.19 14.35 31.88
CA PRO A 705 -26.40 13.51 33.08
C PRO A 705 -25.28 12.53 33.54
N PRO A 706 -25.08 12.32 34.84
CA PRO A 706 -24.21 11.23 35.26
C PRO A 706 -24.92 9.90 34.98
N PRO A 707 -24.20 8.83 34.58
CA PRO A 707 -24.81 7.51 34.38
C PRO A 707 -25.60 7.02 35.60
N TRP A 708 -25.13 7.38 36.79
CA TRP A 708 -25.81 7.25 38.08
C TRP A 708 -25.30 8.32 39.04
N GLU A 709 -26.01 8.54 40.15
CA GLU A 709 -25.59 9.48 41.20
C GLU A 709 -24.28 9.03 41.85
N GLY A 710 -23.31 9.95 42.02
CA GLY A 710 -21.99 9.61 42.59
C GLY A 710 -20.98 9.00 41.60
N PHE A 711 -21.32 8.87 40.31
CA PHE A 711 -20.47 8.24 39.28
C PHE A 711 -19.00 8.67 39.30
N GLY A 712 -18.70 9.97 39.44
CA GLY A 712 -17.31 10.45 39.39
C GLY A 712 -16.49 10.00 40.60
N SER A 713 -17.11 9.85 41.77
CA SER A 713 -16.47 9.31 42.98
C SER A 713 -16.20 7.82 42.86
N ASP A 714 -17.18 7.05 42.36
CA ASP A 714 -17.02 5.61 42.09
C ASP A 714 -15.94 5.35 41.04
N LEU A 715 -15.92 6.16 39.99
CA LEU A 715 -14.91 6.10 38.94
C LEU A 715 -13.51 6.35 39.50
N ALA A 716 -13.35 7.35 40.36
CA ALA A 716 -12.07 7.65 41.00
C ALA A 716 -11.63 6.53 41.96
N ALA A 717 -12.55 5.94 42.73
CA ALA A 717 -12.28 4.80 43.59
C ALA A 717 -11.80 3.59 42.78
N MET A 718 -12.53 3.22 41.73
CA MET A 718 -12.16 2.10 40.87
C MET A 718 -10.79 2.31 40.20
N LEU A 719 -10.52 3.49 39.64
CA LEU A 719 -9.23 3.78 38.99
C LEU A 719 -8.03 3.74 39.95
N ARG A 720 -8.25 3.95 41.26
CA ARG A 720 -7.19 3.78 42.28
C ARG A 720 -6.81 2.32 42.46
N GLU A 721 -7.77 1.41 42.35
CA GLU A 721 -7.57 -0.03 42.56
C GLU A 721 -7.05 -0.75 41.32
N ILE A 722 -7.19 -0.17 40.12
CA ILE A 722 -6.69 -0.78 38.88
C ILE A 722 -5.16 -0.87 38.89
N THR A 723 -4.67 -2.12 38.86
CA THR A 723 -3.26 -2.44 38.64
C THR A 723 -3.02 -2.76 37.16
N PRO A 724 -2.23 -1.97 36.41
CA PRO A 724 -1.91 -2.28 35.02
C PRO A 724 -1.10 -3.57 34.89
N SER A 725 -1.63 -4.55 34.16
CA SER A 725 -0.87 -5.75 33.81
C SER A 725 0.12 -5.45 32.68
N LEU A 726 1.41 -5.66 32.94
CA LEU A 726 2.48 -5.53 31.95
C LEU A 726 2.88 -6.92 31.45
N PHE A 727 2.65 -7.17 30.17
CA PHE A 727 3.09 -8.41 29.54
C PHE A 727 4.60 -8.37 29.27
N PHE A 728 5.36 -9.15 30.04
CA PHE A 728 6.78 -9.40 29.79
C PHE A 728 6.93 -10.71 29.01
N PRO A 729 7.28 -10.68 27.71
CA PRO A 729 7.59 -11.91 27.00
C PRO A 729 8.87 -12.52 27.59
N GLN A 730 8.78 -13.70 28.22
CA GLN A 730 9.95 -14.54 28.44
C GLN A 730 10.56 -14.85 27.06
N ARG A 731 11.71 -14.24 26.78
CA ARG A 731 12.49 -14.53 25.57
C ARG A 731 13.74 -15.26 26.01
N ASP A 732 13.71 -16.58 25.93
CA ASP A 732 14.88 -17.43 26.24
C ASP A 732 16.05 -17.22 25.25
N ALA A 733 15.81 -16.47 24.17
CA ALA A 733 16.83 -16.04 23.21
C ALA A 733 16.70 -14.54 22.91
N ALA A 734 16.98 -13.69 23.90
CA ALA A 734 17.30 -12.30 23.61
C ALA A 734 18.62 -12.26 22.81
N ARG A 735 18.70 -11.31 21.87
CA ARG A 735 19.88 -11.04 21.04
C ARG A 735 21.10 -10.91 21.96
N ILE A 736 22.00 -11.89 21.97
CA ILE A 736 23.26 -11.82 22.72
C ILE A 736 24.11 -10.75 22.04
N SER A 737 23.95 -9.49 22.44
CA SER A 737 24.95 -8.45 22.20
C SER A 737 25.79 -8.34 23.46
N GLY A 738 26.62 -9.36 23.71
CA GLY A 738 27.65 -9.29 24.74
C GLY A 738 28.70 -8.29 24.31
N LYS A 739 28.76 -7.13 24.97
CA LYS A 739 29.98 -6.31 25.00
C LYS A 739 30.95 -6.99 25.96
N ALA A 740 31.74 -7.92 25.46
CA ALA A 740 32.95 -8.33 26.18
C ALA A 740 33.98 -7.22 25.99
N GLY A 741 34.21 -6.43 27.04
CA GLY A 741 35.31 -5.48 27.09
C GLY A 741 36.58 -6.23 27.48
N VAL A 742 37.44 -6.53 26.51
CA VAL A 742 38.86 -6.81 26.74
C VAL A 742 39.65 -6.15 25.60
N GLY A 743 40.58 -5.26 25.96
CA GLY A 743 41.75 -4.87 25.16
C GLY A 743 41.52 -4.45 23.71
N GLY A 744 41.31 -3.14 23.49
CA GLY A 744 41.82 -2.40 22.33
C GLY A 744 41.81 -3.06 20.94
N GLN A 745 40.65 -3.19 20.29
CA GLN A 745 40.46 -2.92 18.86
C GLN A 745 38.96 -2.99 18.50
N ARG A 746 38.40 -1.87 18.02
CA ARG A 746 36.98 -1.75 17.67
C ARG A 746 36.73 -2.37 16.29
N SER A 747 36.14 -3.56 16.23
CA SER A 747 35.51 -4.08 15.00
C SER A 747 34.00 -4.27 15.20
N ARG A 748 33.18 -3.72 14.27
CA ARG A 748 31.73 -3.93 14.21
C ARG A 748 31.47 -5.24 13.46
N GLY A 749 31.35 -6.35 14.18
CA GLY A 749 30.84 -7.61 13.64
C GLY A 749 29.38 -7.82 14.02
N GLN A 750 28.46 -7.85 13.04
CA GLN A 750 27.15 -8.48 13.22
C GLN A 750 27.33 -10.00 13.08
N LEU A 751 27.33 -10.73 14.20
CA LEU A 751 27.17 -12.18 14.18
C LEU A 751 25.70 -12.49 13.85
N ALA A 752 25.44 -12.82 12.59
CA ALA A 752 24.22 -13.54 12.23
C ALA A 752 24.43 -15.00 12.60
N ALA A 753 23.68 -15.50 13.58
CA ALA A 753 23.62 -16.93 13.88
C ALA A 753 23.16 -17.68 12.63
N ARG A 754 24.09 -18.35 11.95
CA ARG A 754 23.75 -19.41 11.00
C ARG A 754 23.28 -20.59 11.84
N GLY A 755 21.99 -20.87 11.81
CA GLY A 755 21.44 -22.09 12.37
C GLY A 755 22.11 -23.29 11.72
N ALA A 756 22.64 -24.19 12.54
CA ALA A 756 22.97 -25.55 12.14
C ALA A 756 21.68 -26.23 11.71
N LEU A 757 21.61 -26.59 10.42
CA LEU A 757 20.64 -27.52 9.86
C LEU A 757 21.37 -28.22 8.73
N HIS A 758 22.22 -29.17 9.10
CA HIS A 758 22.75 -30.25 8.28
C HIS A 758 23.37 -31.26 9.27
N ASP A 759 22.57 -32.25 9.65
CA ASP A 759 23.01 -33.64 9.55
C ASP A 759 22.46 -34.18 8.23
#